data_AF-A0A954IR00-F1
#
_entry.id   AF-A0A954IR00-F1
#
_cell.length_a   1.000
_cell.length_b   1.000
_cell.length_c   1.000
_cell.angle_alpha   90.00
_cell.angle_beta   90.00
_cell.angle_gamma   90.00
#
_symmetry.space_group_name_H-M   'P 1'
#
loop_
_entity.id
_entity.type
_entity.pdbx_description
1 polymer ?
#
loop_
_entity_poly.entity_id
_entity_poly.type
_entity_poly.pdbx_seq_one_letter_code
_entity_poly.pdbx_strand_id
1 'polypeptide(L)'
;STADQRKYLKDLSQLEGTVVGLNNRGEMQVVNGLPLARLEQLNKEGLEMLPAMGTAETGYWNPIIVTDKAGKAEVTFRLPERSTAWQLQGRGVTKDTLAGETELEILTKKDLFGEIKTPLAFMQGDKAQIIAEVHNAVIVKGETINVSFSAKSGEKTTELRKAVVSQGPGVEEVQFPITLDGADKVEFTLTVESGQHKDTATMSVPVQAFGLPVYATAAGTSAQNTIAMVGFDKNTPAQNPTMEIVVGATINRALIDAVLNDFSAFSSTLITPTNRLERSISDVLGGTAVLAMLRGSQTQDSPEGQALAGRVQSGIASLVSSQKDDGSWSWSGKPSVNSSDRFLSSRAVWALAEARKAGFAVPQETWTKAIAHLKSAFTASRQSDLESQAILLHGLSMAKAGDFAFANRLYRERNSLSASGLLHLALSLIELDRKSMAEDLLKMAKLPVEIEKANQLQLDTYASRCIPWMQSNAELRALYLLALEEVPIAGTNPGQVANWLMAARQGMRWTPEKVNGPAITALARWYGRNNPIAEKYQLAVFINGRQLKVLEIDPDDGSHRLEVPAELLTKDGEQKINFDITGRGQFSYSVVMQGFVPAEKLTNTTKQWSISRSYEPAQLMFDGKPVKRGFDILSGSWSEFHNPLTQLPLGERGDVTLHCWRKHGTNTPQENIDYLILTEPIPAGTMVLTESIRGNFERYELSPGAITFFIGNRNSVGLIRYQIVGYLPGEYRTLPTLVRSFYRPERMAVSQVKTLSVLDRDQKSKDEYRLSPVELYELGKLYYGKENYAEADDHLTRLFRNHSLDAEVYKQTVEMLFNTSLKLGKDQYVVEYFEIIKEKYPDVEIDFENILRVAKAYRELGEYERSFLVYRATVEARFERESQIAGFLKGRNEFLNAFSVLERLLHEYPAESYIAINTYALAGEVYGIAESAGSNPKLKEAGVTRIDLIAANIHMLDHFLSTWPDDPAADAASFTMANSLLDLEQFEAAIARCRKFAERYPKSKLLDSFWYVIGYSQFALGKHQDALKTCEKVASTKRKDAETGIEVAATNKWQAIYIMGQIYHSLGQPAKAIDEYKKVDDRFPDADEAIEFFTRKEISLPEISTIRPKDAKTIQLKYRNMESVQVKVYRIDLMKFGLMQRNLDRITAINLAGIKPYHELTLKLGDGKDFQDREKPLTLPLKEEGAYLVVCRGENLYSSGLVLISPFDLEIQEDAVSGRVRVTVKNAVTDQYADDVHVKTIGSANDKFVSGETDLRG
;
A
#
# COMPACT_ATOMS: atom_id res chain seq x y z
N SER A 1 -4.37 -60.60 46.55
CA SER A 1 -5.49 -61.28 47.23
C SER A 1 -6.62 -60.26 47.50
N THR A 2 -7.84 -60.67 47.85
CA THR A 2 -8.94 -59.76 48.25
C THR A 2 -8.63 -58.96 49.54
N ALA A 3 -7.72 -59.46 50.39
CA ALA A 3 -7.25 -58.75 51.58
C ALA A 3 -6.33 -57.56 51.24
N ASP A 4 -5.48 -57.70 50.22
CA ASP A 4 -4.58 -56.62 49.76
C ASP A 4 -5.35 -55.45 49.12
N GLN A 5 -6.41 -55.76 48.35
CA GLN A 5 -7.29 -54.74 47.76
C GLN A 5 -8.05 -53.94 48.82
N ARG A 6 -8.57 -54.61 49.86
CA ARG A 6 -9.31 -53.92 50.92
C ARG A 6 -8.41 -53.01 51.76
N LYS A 7 -7.17 -53.43 51.97
CA LYS A 7 -6.13 -52.60 52.61
C LYS A 7 -5.81 -51.37 51.75
N TYR A 8 -5.60 -51.55 50.44
CA TYR A 8 -5.37 -50.46 49.49
C TYR A 8 -6.48 -49.40 49.50
N LEU A 9 -7.76 -49.83 49.45
CA LEU A 9 -8.90 -48.90 49.49
C LEU A 9 -9.03 -48.19 50.85
N LYS A 10 -8.63 -48.84 51.95
CA LYS A 10 -8.59 -48.21 53.28
C LYS A 10 -7.49 -47.16 53.36
N ASP A 11 -6.30 -47.46 52.84
CA ASP A 11 -5.19 -46.52 52.79
C ASP A 11 -5.55 -45.30 51.92
N LEU A 12 -6.23 -45.52 50.78
CA LEU A 12 -6.79 -44.49 49.92
C LEU A 12 -7.74 -43.51 50.63
N SER A 13 -8.59 -44.01 51.52
CA SER A 13 -9.51 -43.16 52.30
C SER A 13 -8.78 -42.21 53.27
N GLN A 14 -7.53 -42.51 53.61
CA GLN A 14 -6.73 -41.78 54.61
C GLN A 14 -5.65 -40.88 53.99
N LEU A 15 -5.56 -40.81 52.66
CA LEU A 15 -4.59 -39.96 51.99
C LEU A 15 -4.90 -38.47 52.22
N GLU A 16 -3.90 -37.72 52.66
CA GLU A 16 -3.92 -36.25 52.69
C GLU A 16 -3.90 -35.68 51.26
N GLY A 17 -4.60 -34.57 51.02
CA GLY A 17 -4.71 -33.91 49.70
C GLY A 17 -6.07 -34.11 49.02
N THR A 18 -6.16 -33.90 47.70
CA THR A 18 -7.35 -34.25 46.90
C THR A 18 -6.98 -35.36 45.94
N VAL A 19 -7.67 -36.50 46.05
CA VAL A 19 -7.48 -37.64 45.17
C VAL A 19 -8.74 -37.83 44.35
N VAL A 20 -8.63 -37.92 43.03
CA VAL A 20 -9.76 -38.10 42.10
C VAL A 20 -9.68 -39.48 41.47
N GLY A 21 -10.83 -40.14 41.33
CA GLY A 21 -10.94 -41.41 40.61
C GLY A 21 -12.02 -41.37 39.54
N LEU A 22 -11.82 -42.17 38.48
CA LEU A 22 -12.73 -42.36 37.36
C LEU A 22 -13.29 -43.79 37.43
N ASN A 23 -14.60 -43.97 37.31
CA ASN A 23 -15.17 -45.32 37.14
C ASN A 23 -15.42 -45.66 35.65
N ASN A 24 -15.77 -46.90 35.32
CA ASN A 24 -16.08 -47.34 33.96
C ASN A 24 -17.28 -46.62 33.32
N ARG A 25 -18.05 -45.84 34.09
CA ARG A 25 -19.16 -45.01 33.59
C ARG A 25 -18.71 -43.60 33.19
N GLY A 26 -17.45 -43.26 33.40
CA GLY A 26 -16.90 -41.94 33.10
C GLY A 26 -17.13 -40.89 34.18
N GLU A 27 -17.50 -41.28 35.40
CA GLU A 27 -17.74 -40.36 36.52
C GLU A 27 -16.43 -40.03 37.25
N MET A 28 -16.08 -38.74 37.36
CA MET A 28 -14.95 -38.28 38.17
C MET A 28 -15.43 -37.70 39.50
N GLN A 29 -14.85 -38.15 40.60
CA GLN A 29 -15.15 -37.64 41.94
C GLN A 29 -13.94 -37.69 42.87
N VAL A 30 -13.92 -36.83 43.89
CA VAL A 30 -12.97 -36.89 44.99
C VAL A 30 -13.18 -38.18 45.80
N VAL A 31 -12.17 -39.05 45.87
CA VAL A 31 -12.25 -40.39 46.46
C VAL A 31 -11.64 -40.50 47.86
N ASN A 32 -10.65 -39.67 48.20
CA ASN A 32 -10.08 -39.70 49.55
C ASN A 32 -11.06 -39.13 50.59
N GLY A 33 -11.03 -39.70 51.80
CA GLY A 33 -12.02 -39.46 52.84
C GLY A 33 -13.44 -39.98 52.57
N LEU A 34 -13.67 -40.72 51.47
CA LEU A 34 -14.91 -41.48 51.31
C LEU A 34 -14.94 -42.69 52.27
N PRO A 35 -16.13 -43.10 52.77
CA PRO A 35 -16.26 -44.33 53.54
C PRO A 35 -15.80 -45.54 52.73
N LEU A 36 -15.12 -46.50 53.38
CA LEU A 36 -14.59 -47.70 52.73
C LEU A 36 -15.64 -48.45 51.88
N ALA A 37 -16.89 -48.52 52.35
CA ALA A 37 -17.99 -49.15 51.62
C ALA A 37 -18.28 -48.49 50.25
N ARG A 38 -18.12 -47.16 50.16
CA ARG A 38 -18.30 -46.42 48.89
C ARG A 38 -17.13 -46.67 47.95
N LEU A 39 -15.89 -46.70 48.46
CA LEU A 39 -14.70 -47.04 47.67
C LEU A 39 -14.77 -48.48 47.13
N GLU A 40 -15.24 -49.43 47.93
CA GLU A 40 -15.48 -50.81 47.49
C GLU A 40 -16.52 -50.89 46.36
N GLN A 41 -17.57 -50.05 46.40
CA GLN A 41 -18.56 -49.97 45.33
C GLN A 41 -17.96 -49.39 44.04
N LEU A 42 -17.24 -48.26 44.15
CA LEU A 42 -16.59 -47.64 43.00
C LEU A 42 -15.57 -48.59 42.35
N ASN A 43 -14.81 -49.33 43.16
CA ASN A 43 -13.86 -50.32 42.66
C ASN A 43 -14.54 -51.43 41.84
N LYS A 44 -15.75 -51.87 42.22
CA LYS A 44 -16.55 -52.82 41.41
C LYS A 44 -17.07 -52.20 40.11
N GLU A 45 -17.25 -50.89 40.07
CA GLU A 45 -17.60 -50.14 38.87
C GLU A 45 -16.36 -49.80 38.03
N GLY A 46 -15.20 -50.40 38.33
CA GLY A 46 -13.94 -50.18 37.62
C GLY A 46 -13.29 -48.84 37.96
N LEU A 47 -13.14 -48.55 39.25
CA LEU A 47 -12.42 -47.38 39.73
C LEU A 47 -10.96 -47.44 39.27
N GLU A 48 -10.61 -46.55 38.36
CA GLU A 48 -9.25 -46.23 37.99
C GLU A 48 -8.84 -44.95 38.71
N MET A 49 -7.77 -45.05 39.49
CA MET A 49 -7.15 -43.88 40.11
C MET A 49 -6.46 -43.09 39.03
N LEU A 50 -6.79 -41.81 38.88
CA LEU A 50 -6.10 -40.97 37.91
C LEU A 50 -4.72 -40.62 38.49
N PRO A 51 -3.60 -41.07 37.87
CA PRO A 51 -2.27 -40.87 38.42
C PRO A 51 -1.95 -39.38 38.47
N ALA A 52 -1.53 -38.91 39.66
CA ALA A 52 -0.93 -37.61 39.93
C ALA A 52 -1.39 -36.48 38.98
N MET A 53 -2.69 -36.19 38.93
CA MET A 53 -3.13 -34.84 38.60
C MET A 53 -2.68 -33.95 39.75
N GLY A 54 -1.43 -33.47 39.67
CA GLY A 54 -1.07 -32.23 40.34
C GLY A 54 -2.15 -31.21 39.95
N THR A 55 -2.82 -30.65 40.96
CA THR A 55 -3.83 -29.61 40.80
C THR A 55 -4.92 -29.94 39.76
N ALA A 56 -5.81 -30.91 40.03
CA ALA A 56 -7.01 -31.05 39.21
C ALA A 56 -7.86 -29.76 39.30
N GLU A 57 -8.00 -29.04 38.18
CA GLU A 57 -8.93 -27.89 38.04
C GLU A 57 -10.41 -28.34 38.13
N THR A 58 -10.68 -29.64 37.96
CA THR A 58 -12.01 -30.22 38.01
C THR A 58 -12.20 -31.07 39.28
N GLY A 59 -13.04 -30.60 40.20
CA GLY A 59 -13.38 -31.33 41.43
C GLY A 59 -14.46 -32.41 41.26
N TYR A 60 -15.30 -32.31 40.22
CA TYR A 60 -16.41 -33.22 39.96
C TYR A 60 -16.82 -33.21 38.47
N TRP A 61 -17.09 -34.38 37.89
CA TRP A 61 -17.67 -34.52 36.55
C TRP A 61 -18.57 -35.74 36.45
N ASN A 62 -19.82 -35.54 36.02
CA ASN A 62 -20.75 -36.64 35.76
C ASN A 62 -21.57 -36.35 34.47
N PRO A 63 -21.26 -37.02 33.35
CA PRO A 63 -21.92 -36.77 32.07
C PRO A 63 -23.23 -37.56 31.88
N ILE A 64 -23.62 -38.44 32.82
CA ILE A 64 -24.75 -39.36 32.67
C ILE A 64 -25.95 -39.01 33.56
N ILE A 65 -26.04 -37.76 34.00
CA ILE A 65 -27.17 -37.29 34.80
C ILE A 65 -28.43 -37.26 33.91
N VAL A 66 -29.38 -38.13 34.23
CA VAL A 66 -30.70 -38.15 33.58
C VAL A 66 -31.69 -37.45 34.50
N THR A 67 -32.35 -36.41 34.00
CA THR A 67 -33.42 -35.73 34.72
C THR A 67 -34.64 -36.63 34.87
N ASP A 68 -35.40 -36.42 35.94
CA ASP A 68 -36.69 -37.04 36.14
C ASP A 68 -37.75 -36.56 35.11
N LYS A 69 -38.98 -37.07 35.22
CA LYS A 69 -40.09 -36.68 34.33
C LYS A 69 -40.47 -35.20 34.42
N ALA A 70 -40.08 -34.49 35.48
CA ALA A 70 -40.29 -33.07 35.66
C ALA A 70 -39.08 -32.22 35.20
N GLY A 71 -38.05 -32.85 34.63
CA GLY A 71 -36.83 -32.19 34.17
C GLY A 71 -35.85 -31.82 35.29
N LYS A 72 -35.95 -32.43 36.48
CA LYS A 72 -35.08 -32.14 37.63
C LYS A 72 -34.08 -33.26 37.89
N ALA A 73 -32.90 -32.92 38.39
CA ALA A 73 -31.91 -33.85 38.92
C ALA A 73 -31.24 -33.23 40.15
N GLU A 74 -30.89 -34.06 41.13
CA GLU A 74 -30.15 -33.64 42.33
C GLU A 74 -28.79 -34.37 42.34
N VAL A 75 -27.73 -33.62 42.64
CA VAL A 75 -26.36 -34.11 42.58
C VAL A 75 -25.61 -33.68 43.83
N THR A 76 -25.01 -34.64 44.52
CA THR A 76 -24.21 -34.40 45.73
C THR A 76 -22.78 -34.85 45.48
N PHE A 77 -21.82 -33.97 45.75
CA PHE A 77 -20.40 -34.27 45.61
C PHE A 77 -19.59 -33.49 46.66
N ARG A 78 -18.37 -33.96 46.91
CA ARG A 78 -17.42 -33.32 47.83
C ARG A 78 -16.54 -32.34 47.06
N LEU A 79 -16.48 -31.10 47.52
CA LEU A 79 -15.55 -30.11 46.97
C LEU A 79 -14.10 -30.40 47.42
N PRO A 80 -13.10 -30.18 46.56
CA PRO A 80 -11.70 -30.29 46.96
C PRO A 80 -11.32 -29.28 48.05
N GLU A 81 -10.36 -29.65 48.92
CA GLU A 81 -9.93 -28.85 50.08
C GLU A 81 -8.98 -27.68 49.72
N ARG A 82 -9.00 -27.24 48.46
CA ARG A 82 -8.19 -26.13 47.94
C ARG A 82 -8.91 -24.80 48.19
N SER A 83 -8.19 -23.77 48.62
CA SER A 83 -8.74 -22.39 48.67
C SER A 83 -8.85 -21.84 47.24
N THR A 84 -10.06 -21.80 46.67
CA THR A 84 -10.32 -21.26 45.32
C THR A 84 -11.81 -20.95 45.12
N ALA A 85 -12.14 -20.22 44.06
CA ALA A 85 -13.49 -20.22 43.51
C ALA A 85 -13.68 -21.45 42.62
N TRP A 86 -14.78 -22.18 42.80
CA TRP A 86 -15.21 -23.31 41.98
C TRP A 86 -16.36 -22.87 41.10
N GLN A 87 -16.21 -23.02 39.79
CA GLN A 87 -17.29 -22.81 38.83
C GLN A 87 -18.01 -24.14 38.59
N LEU A 88 -19.28 -24.22 38.97
CA LEU A 88 -20.16 -25.33 38.65
C LEU A 88 -20.85 -25.02 37.33
N GLN A 89 -20.68 -25.91 36.34
CA GLN A 89 -21.29 -25.77 35.03
C GLN A 89 -22.22 -26.96 34.77
N GLY A 90 -23.50 -26.67 34.55
CA GLY A 90 -24.52 -27.68 34.21
C GLY A 90 -24.92 -27.52 32.74
N ARG A 91 -24.80 -28.60 31.95
CA ARG A 91 -25.24 -28.62 30.54
C ARG A 91 -26.25 -29.73 30.34
N GLY A 92 -27.39 -29.39 29.75
CA GLY A 92 -28.45 -30.34 29.41
C GLY A 92 -28.65 -30.42 27.91
N VAL A 93 -28.86 -31.63 27.40
CA VAL A 93 -29.24 -31.87 26.00
C VAL A 93 -30.43 -32.83 25.94
N THR A 94 -31.40 -32.52 25.10
CA THR A 94 -32.57 -33.39 24.86
C THR A 94 -32.34 -34.28 23.63
N LYS A 95 -33.20 -35.29 23.44
CA LYS A 95 -33.18 -36.14 22.25
C LYS A 95 -33.40 -35.35 20.95
N ASP A 96 -34.11 -34.22 21.04
CA ASP A 96 -34.40 -33.32 19.92
C ASP A 96 -33.26 -32.29 19.71
N THR A 97 -32.09 -32.51 20.31
CA THR A 97 -30.89 -31.65 20.22
C THR A 97 -31.05 -30.23 20.76
N LEU A 98 -32.12 -29.96 21.51
CA LEU A 98 -32.21 -28.74 22.31
C LEU A 98 -31.16 -28.80 23.42
N ALA A 99 -30.35 -27.75 23.54
CA ALA A 99 -29.31 -27.63 24.53
C ALA A 99 -29.54 -26.41 25.44
N GLY A 100 -29.10 -26.50 26.68
CA GLY A 100 -29.10 -25.40 27.64
C GLY A 100 -27.93 -25.50 28.60
N GLU A 101 -27.49 -24.37 29.13
CA GLU A 101 -26.40 -24.28 30.10
C GLU A 101 -26.73 -23.33 31.26
N THR A 102 -26.09 -23.59 32.40
CA THR A 102 -26.14 -22.71 33.58
C THR A 102 -24.81 -22.79 34.33
N GLU A 103 -24.48 -21.69 35.02
CA GLU A 103 -23.26 -21.57 35.80
C GLU A 103 -23.55 -21.05 37.21
N LEU A 104 -22.75 -21.49 38.18
CA LEU A 104 -22.76 -21.03 39.57
C LEU A 104 -21.33 -21.02 40.11
N GLU A 105 -20.99 -20.03 40.94
CA GLU A 105 -19.69 -19.95 41.61
C GLU A 105 -19.83 -20.27 43.11
N ILE A 106 -18.90 -21.05 43.66
CA ILE A 106 -18.79 -21.35 45.09
C ILE A 106 -17.35 -21.13 45.56
N LEU A 107 -17.15 -20.37 46.64
CA LEU A 107 -15.83 -20.08 47.20
C LEU A 107 -15.47 -21.03 48.35
N THR A 108 -14.28 -21.63 48.29
CA THR A 108 -13.64 -22.33 49.42
C THR A 108 -12.43 -21.50 49.87
N LYS A 109 -12.26 -21.25 51.18
CA LYS A 109 -11.18 -20.41 51.71
C LYS A 109 -10.65 -20.92 53.05
N LYS A 110 -9.32 -21.02 53.18
CA LYS A 110 -8.57 -21.24 54.43
C LYS A 110 -8.10 -19.89 55.03
N ASP A 111 -7.91 -19.87 56.35
CA ASP A 111 -7.48 -18.67 57.10
C ASP A 111 -5.99 -18.32 56.92
N LEU A 112 -5.14 -19.33 56.71
CA LEU A 112 -3.73 -19.22 56.36
C LEU A 112 -3.42 -20.32 55.35
N PHE A 113 -2.86 -19.98 54.19
CA PHE A 113 -2.43 -20.98 53.21
C PHE A 113 -1.24 -20.49 52.37
N GLY A 114 -0.51 -21.45 51.79
CA GLY A 114 0.65 -21.16 50.95
C GLY A 114 0.40 -21.57 49.49
N GLU A 115 0.84 -20.75 48.54
CA GLU A 115 0.80 -21.07 47.11
C GLU A 115 2.20 -20.95 46.50
N ILE A 116 2.57 -21.88 45.62
CA ILE A 116 3.88 -21.89 44.94
C ILE A 116 3.67 -21.53 43.47
N LYS A 117 4.42 -20.54 42.97
CA LYS A 117 4.48 -20.22 41.54
C LYS A 117 5.59 -21.04 40.88
N THR A 118 5.21 -21.91 39.95
CA THR A 118 6.15 -22.63 39.07
C THR A 118 5.71 -22.52 37.62
N PRO A 119 6.63 -22.73 36.66
CA PRO A 119 6.26 -23.00 35.29
C PRO A 119 5.59 -24.36 35.13
N LEU A 120 5.03 -24.60 33.95
CA LEU A 120 4.43 -25.88 33.58
C LEU A 120 5.46 -27.00 33.42
N ALA A 121 6.70 -26.66 33.08
CA ALA A 121 7.84 -27.57 33.03
C ALA A 121 9.14 -26.80 33.25
N PHE A 122 10.13 -27.47 33.82
CA PHE A 122 11.51 -27.00 33.85
C PHE A 122 12.37 -27.74 32.83
N MET A 123 13.54 -27.20 32.53
CA MET A 123 14.60 -27.86 31.78
C MET A 123 15.73 -28.27 32.71
N GLN A 124 16.37 -29.42 32.44
CA GLN A 124 17.54 -29.86 33.17
C GLN A 124 18.67 -28.81 33.09
N GLY A 125 19.17 -28.39 34.25
CA GLY A 125 20.18 -27.35 34.39
C GLY A 125 19.63 -25.94 34.55
N ASP A 126 18.31 -25.76 34.60
CA ASP A 126 17.69 -24.49 34.99
C ASP A 126 18.03 -24.13 36.44
N LYS A 127 18.18 -22.83 36.69
CA LYS A 127 18.27 -22.25 38.03
C LYS A 127 17.11 -21.30 38.23
N ALA A 128 16.27 -21.54 39.22
CA ALA A 128 15.04 -20.77 39.42
C ALA A 128 14.94 -20.22 40.84
N GLN A 129 14.31 -19.06 40.98
CA GLN A 129 13.89 -18.47 42.26
C GLN A 129 12.41 -18.75 42.45
N ILE A 130 12.06 -19.89 43.07
CA ILE A 130 10.66 -20.26 43.30
C ILE A 130 9.99 -19.22 44.20
N ILE A 131 8.90 -18.61 43.73
CA ILE A 131 8.12 -17.65 44.50
C ILE A 131 7.01 -18.40 45.23
N ALA A 132 6.95 -18.28 46.54
CA ALA A 132 5.85 -18.73 47.37
C ALA A 132 5.07 -17.52 47.89
N GLU A 133 3.75 -17.52 47.72
CA GLU A 133 2.84 -16.56 48.33
C GLU A 133 2.24 -17.14 49.60
N VAL A 134 2.35 -16.41 50.70
CA VAL A 134 1.72 -16.73 51.98
C VAL A 134 0.47 -15.86 52.12
N HIS A 135 -0.69 -16.47 51.96
CA HIS A 135 -1.98 -15.82 52.08
C HIS A 135 -2.45 -15.90 53.52
N ASN A 136 -2.54 -14.75 54.18
CA ASN A 136 -2.88 -14.64 55.59
C ASN A 136 -4.17 -13.80 55.77
N ALA A 137 -5.19 -14.38 56.39
CA ALA A 137 -6.43 -13.66 56.73
C ALA A 137 -6.57 -13.32 58.23
N VAL A 138 -5.84 -14.01 59.11
CA VAL A 138 -6.09 -13.99 60.57
C VAL A 138 -4.88 -13.66 61.44
N ILE A 139 -3.65 -13.87 60.95
CA ILE A 139 -2.41 -13.60 61.69
C ILE A 139 -2.17 -12.09 61.73
N VAL A 140 -1.95 -11.56 62.93
CA VAL A 140 -1.86 -10.12 63.17
C VAL A 140 -0.44 -9.60 62.96
N LYS A 141 -0.34 -8.29 62.72
CA LYS A 141 0.93 -7.62 62.48
C LYS A 141 1.93 -7.86 63.64
N GLY A 142 3.13 -8.31 63.31
CA GLY A 142 4.23 -8.57 64.24
C GLY A 142 4.37 -10.02 64.70
N GLU A 143 3.41 -10.90 64.41
CA GLU A 143 3.54 -12.34 64.62
C GLU A 143 4.38 -13.01 63.52
N THR A 144 5.02 -14.13 63.85
CA THR A 144 5.89 -14.86 62.91
C THR A 144 5.11 -15.97 62.22
N ILE A 145 5.25 -16.06 60.90
CA ILE A 145 4.82 -17.19 60.08
C ILE A 145 6.06 -17.96 59.65
N ASN A 146 6.16 -19.24 60.03
CA ASN A 146 7.24 -20.11 59.59
C ASN A 146 6.90 -20.70 58.23
N VAL A 147 7.80 -20.53 57.27
CA VAL A 147 7.66 -21.03 55.90
C VAL A 147 8.76 -22.04 55.63
N SER A 148 8.39 -23.30 55.43
CA SER A 148 9.31 -24.39 55.07
C SER A 148 9.03 -24.83 53.64
N PHE A 149 10.06 -24.82 52.81
CA PHE A 149 10.02 -25.23 51.40
C PHE A 149 10.96 -26.42 51.19
N SER A 150 10.47 -27.46 50.50
CA SER A 150 11.24 -28.63 50.12
C SER A 150 11.09 -28.87 48.61
N ALA A 151 12.21 -29.15 47.94
CA ALA A 151 12.26 -29.55 46.54
C ALA A 151 12.96 -30.90 46.41
N LYS A 152 12.23 -31.92 45.96
CA LYS A 152 12.73 -33.29 45.78
C LYS A 152 12.83 -33.63 44.29
N SER A 153 14.04 -33.90 43.82
CA SER A 153 14.37 -34.27 42.43
C SER A 153 15.12 -35.59 42.44
N GLY A 154 14.47 -36.69 42.05
CA GLY A 154 15.02 -38.04 42.20
C GLY A 154 15.31 -38.38 43.68
N GLU A 155 16.54 -38.78 43.99
CA GLU A 155 16.99 -39.05 45.37
C GLU A 155 17.42 -37.79 46.12
N LYS A 156 17.60 -36.65 45.44
CA LYS A 156 18.09 -35.41 46.04
C LYS A 156 16.92 -34.59 46.59
N THR A 157 17.02 -34.16 47.85
CA THR A 157 16.05 -33.27 48.49
C THR A 157 16.75 -32.00 48.98
N THR A 158 16.19 -30.83 48.68
CA THR A 158 16.67 -29.53 49.15
C THR A 158 15.61 -28.90 50.05
N GLU A 159 15.93 -28.65 51.31
CA GLU A 159 15.04 -27.98 52.26
C GLU A 159 15.53 -26.59 52.60
N LEU A 160 14.61 -25.61 52.59
CA LEU A 160 14.86 -24.21 52.89
C LEU A 160 13.78 -23.73 53.87
N ARG A 161 14.18 -22.98 54.90
CA ARG A 161 13.25 -22.43 55.91
C ARG A 161 13.44 -20.93 56.04
N LYS A 162 12.33 -20.20 56.13
CA LYS A 162 12.30 -18.75 56.35
C LYS A 162 11.24 -18.42 57.40
N ALA A 163 11.54 -17.46 58.26
CA ALA A 163 10.58 -16.86 59.17
C ALA A 163 10.14 -15.51 58.57
N VAL A 164 8.84 -15.34 58.35
CA VAL A 164 8.27 -14.10 57.82
C VAL A 164 7.51 -13.40 58.94
N VAL A 165 7.78 -12.11 59.15
CA VAL A 165 7.08 -11.31 60.15
C VAL A 165 5.84 -10.71 59.49
N SER A 166 4.66 -11.15 59.94
CA SER A 166 3.38 -10.76 59.38
C SER A 166 3.19 -9.25 59.42
N GLN A 167 2.78 -8.66 58.30
CA GLN A 167 2.35 -7.26 58.21
C GLN A 167 0.85 -7.06 58.56
N GLY A 168 0.16 -8.13 58.97
CA GLY A 168 -1.29 -8.20 59.15
C GLY A 168 -1.95 -9.03 58.02
N PRO A 169 -3.29 -9.05 57.94
CA PRO A 169 -4.00 -9.75 56.87
C PRO A 169 -3.57 -9.23 55.49
N GLY A 170 -3.14 -10.13 54.60
CA GLY A 170 -2.53 -9.80 53.32
C GLY A 170 -1.79 -10.98 52.70
N VAL A 171 -0.95 -10.68 51.70
CA VAL A 171 -0.12 -11.65 50.99
C VAL A 171 1.34 -11.28 51.16
N GLU A 172 2.18 -12.25 51.53
CA GLU A 172 3.62 -12.08 51.66
C GLU A 172 4.35 -12.99 50.68
N GLU A 173 5.22 -12.44 49.84
CA GLU A 173 6.02 -13.20 48.87
C GLU A 173 7.38 -13.63 49.45
N VAL A 174 7.73 -14.90 49.25
CA VAL A 174 8.98 -15.50 49.72
C VAL A 174 9.65 -16.25 48.58
N GLN A 175 10.91 -15.92 48.28
CA GLN A 175 11.67 -16.57 47.20
C GLN A 175 12.58 -17.70 47.71
N PHE A 176 12.68 -18.79 46.95
CA PHE A 176 13.52 -19.96 47.25
C PHE A 176 14.40 -20.35 46.05
N PRO A 177 15.73 -20.19 46.12
CA PRO A 177 16.63 -20.56 45.03
C PRO A 177 16.75 -22.08 44.92
N ILE A 178 16.61 -22.60 43.69
CA ILE A 178 16.82 -24.01 43.38
C ILE A 178 17.61 -24.19 42.08
N THR A 179 18.29 -25.33 41.96
CA THR A 179 18.92 -25.81 40.73
C THR A 179 18.34 -27.17 40.40
N LEU A 180 17.89 -27.38 39.16
CA LEU A 180 17.26 -28.63 38.76
C LEU A 180 18.24 -29.59 38.08
N ASP A 181 18.58 -30.66 38.80
CA ASP A 181 19.48 -31.71 38.36
C ASP A 181 18.69 -32.97 37.94
N GLY A 182 18.86 -33.39 36.67
CA GLY A 182 18.81 -34.77 36.14
C GLY A 182 17.61 -35.70 36.36
N ALA A 183 16.52 -35.31 37.02
CA ALA A 183 15.33 -36.15 37.19
C ALA A 183 14.24 -35.82 36.14
N ASP A 184 13.25 -36.71 35.98
CA ASP A 184 12.11 -36.50 35.06
C ASP A 184 11.05 -35.55 35.63
N LYS A 185 11.04 -35.34 36.96
CA LYS A 185 10.13 -34.45 37.68
C LYS A 185 10.75 -33.97 39.00
N VAL A 186 10.27 -32.83 39.48
CA VAL A 186 10.58 -32.29 40.80
C VAL A 186 9.28 -32.13 41.60
N GLU A 187 9.31 -32.57 42.85
CA GLU A 187 8.21 -32.43 43.80
C GLU A 187 8.52 -31.30 44.78
N PHE A 188 7.69 -30.27 44.77
CA PHE A 188 7.76 -29.13 45.68
C PHE A 188 6.76 -29.32 46.81
N THR A 189 7.19 -29.08 48.04
CA THR A 189 6.33 -29.03 49.22
C THR A 189 6.55 -27.72 49.95
N LEU A 190 5.50 -26.91 50.09
CA LEU A 190 5.48 -25.68 50.88
C LEU A 190 4.64 -25.92 52.12
N THR A 191 5.16 -25.59 53.29
CA THR A 191 4.42 -25.59 54.56
C THR A 191 4.48 -24.20 55.17
N VAL A 192 3.32 -23.63 55.47
CA VAL A 192 3.17 -22.38 56.21
C VAL A 192 2.51 -22.66 57.54
N GLU A 193 3.07 -22.15 58.63
CA GLU A 193 2.52 -22.36 59.97
C GLU A 193 2.69 -21.13 60.88
N SER A 194 1.64 -20.84 61.64
CA SER A 194 1.64 -19.85 62.72
C SER A 194 0.59 -20.22 63.78
N GLY A 195 1.03 -20.50 65.01
CA GLY A 195 0.16 -20.95 66.09
C GLY A 195 -0.54 -22.29 65.77
N GLN A 196 -1.87 -22.28 65.70
CA GLN A 196 -2.70 -23.44 65.33
C GLN A 196 -3.02 -23.50 63.82
N HIS A 197 -2.70 -22.45 63.07
CA HIS A 197 -2.96 -22.40 61.63
C HIS A 197 -1.77 -23.01 60.88
N LYS A 198 -2.05 -24.05 60.09
CA LYS A 198 -1.06 -24.73 59.28
C LYS A 198 -1.67 -25.12 57.93
N ASP A 199 -0.89 -24.94 56.88
CA ASP A 199 -1.22 -25.42 55.55
C ASP A 199 0.02 -26.00 54.87
N THR A 200 -0.18 -27.08 54.12
CA THR A 200 0.85 -27.74 53.34
C THR A 200 0.35 -27.92 51.91
N ALA A 201 1.10 -27.38 50.95
CA ALA A 201 0.83 -27.48 49.53
C ALA A 201 1.94 -28.28 48.84
N THR A 202 1.58 -29.29 48.05
CA THR A 202 2.52 -30.09 47.26
C THR A 202 2.20 -29.99 45.78
N MET A 203 3.24 -29.88 44.95
CA MET A 203 3.11 -29.78 43.50
C MET A 203 4.25 -30.55 42.82
N SER A 204 3.92 -31.28 41.75
CA SER A 204 4.90 -31.99 40.93
C SER A 204 5.01 -31.31 39.58
N VAL A 205 6.22 -30.90 39.20
CA VAL A 205 6.50 -30.24 37.91
C VAL A 205 7.45 -31.11 37.08
N PRO A 206 7.13 -31.39 35.80
CA PRO A 206 8.01 -32.17 34.94
C PRO A 206 9.32 -31.41 34.67
N VAL A 207 10.42 -32.15 34.54
CA VAL A 207 11.74 -31.65 34.19
C VAL A 207 12.16 -32.31 32.88
N GLN A 208 12.29 -31.51 31.83
CA GLN A 208 12.68 -31.98 30.51
C GLN A 208 14.19 -32.19 30.45
N ALA A 209 14.61 -33.30 29.83
CA ALA A 209 16.01 -33.56 29.57
C ALA A 209 16.59 -32.52 28.60
N PHE A 210 17.84 -32.10 28.84
CA PHE A 210 18.53 -31.14 27.97
C PHE A 210 19.14 -31.81 26.72
N GLY A 211 18.28 -32.40 25.89
CA GLY A 211 18.63 -33.02 24.63
C GLY A 211 17.39 -33.50 23.88
N LEU A 212 17.62 -34.16 22.74
CA LEU A 212 16.57 -34.90 22.05
C LEU A 212 16.75 -36.39 22.37
N PRO A 213 15.70 -37.10 22.80
CA PRO A 213 15.80 -38.55 22.86
C PRO A 213 16.02 -39.12 21.46
N VAL A 214 16.55 -40.33 21.38
CA VAL A 214 16.68 -41.11 20.16
C VAL A 214 16.39 -42.57 20.51
N TYR A 215 15.81 -43.31 19.57
CA TYR A 215 15.44 -44.71 19.80
C TYR A 215 16.13 -45.64 18.80
N ALA A 216 16.47 -46.82 19.29
CA ALA A 216 16.74 -48.01 18.50
C ALA A 216 15.73 -49.08 18.88
N THR A 217 15.21 -49.80 17.90
CA THR A 217 14.13 -50.77 18.12
C THR A 217 14.41 -52.08 17.42
N ALA A 218 14.04 -53.18 18.06
CA ALA A 218 13.99 -54.50 17.43
C ALA A 218 12.68 -55.18 17.82
N ALA A 219 11.94 -55.71 16.86
CA ALA A 219 10.69 -56.40 17.14
C ALA A 219 10.55 -57.65 16.29
N GLY A 220 9.62 -58.52 16.67
CA GLY A 220 9.32 -59.70 15.89
C GLY A 220 8.36 -60.65 16.60
N THR A 221 8.27 -61.84 16.04
CA THR A 221 7.51 -62.97 16.60
C THR A 221 8.35 -64.22 16.49
N SER A 222 8.25 -65.13 17.44
CA SER A 222 8.93 -66.42 17.36
C SER A 222 8.15 -67.53 18.07
N ALA A 223 8.27 -68.74 17.55
CA ALA A 223 7.83 -69.98 18.20
C ALA A 223 9.02 -70.87 18.62
N GLN A 224 10.24 -70.36 18.45
CA GLN A 224 11.52 -71.01 18.77
C GLN A 224 12.46 -70.01 19.45
N ASN A 225 13.61 -70.48 19.94
CA ASN A 225 14.62 -69.58 20.49
C ASN A 225 15.04 -68.57 19.44
N THR A 226 15.16 -67.31 19.83
CA THR A 226 15.50 -66.22 18.91
C THR A 226 16.37 -65.17 19.56
N ILE A 227 17.06 -64.40 18.73
CA ILE A 227 17.98 -63.34 19.14
C ILE A 227 17.54 -62.05 18.45
N ALA A 228 17.40 -60.99 19.23
CA ALA A 228 17.21 -59.63 18.74
C ALA A 228 18.48 -58.81 19.02
N MET A 229 18.90 -58.03 18.03
CA MET A 229 20.02 -57.09 18.14
C MET A 229 19.45 -55.67 18.09
N VAL A 230 19.84 -54.81 19.02
CA VAL A 230 19.39 -53.41 19.06
C VAL A 230 20.55 -52.50 19.44
N GLY A 231 20.73 -51.41 18.70
CA GLY A 231 21.76 -50.41 18.97
C GLY A 231 21.51 -49.14 18.17
N PHE A 232 22.02 -48.02 18.68
CA PHE A 232 21.98 -46.75 17.94
C PHE A 232 22.94 -46.81 16.75
N ASP A 233 22.62 -46.06 15.70
CA ASP A 233 23.53 -45.87 14.57
C ASP A 233 24.87 -45.29 15.06
N LYS A 234 25.99 -45.73 14.47
CA LYS A 234 27.35 -45.35 14.90
C LYS A 234 27.60 -43.84 14.88
N ASN A 235 26.85 -43.12 14.06
CA ASN A 235 26.93 -41.66 13.92
C ASN A 235 26.04 -40.90 14.92
N THR A 236 25.22 -41.59 15.72
CA THR A 236 24.32 -40.98 16.70
C THR A 236 25.01 -40.94 18.06
N PRO A 237 25.38 -39.76 18.60
CA PRO A 237 26.08 -39.65 19.87
C PRO A 237 25.13 -39.77 21.07
N ALA A 238 24.35 -40.86 21.11
CA ALA A 238 23.39 -41.14 22.16
C ALA A 238 24.09 -41.46 23.49
N GLN A 239 23.56 -40.93 24.58
CA GLN A 239 24.06 -41.12 25.95
C GLN A 239 22.95 -41.68 26.84
N ASN A 240 23.35 -42.25 27.99
CA ASN A 240 22.47 -42.78 29.03
C ASN A 240 21.39 -43.74 28.48
N PRO A 241 21.79 -44.86 27.86
CA PRO A 241 20.83 -45.78 27.26
C PRO A 241 19.95 -46.44 28.33
N THR A 242 18.65 -46.47 28.07
CA THR A 242 17.66 -47.24 28.84
C THR A 242 16.95 -48.19 27.89
N MET A 243 16.56 -49.37 28.36
CA MET A 243 15.89 -50.36 27.52
C MET A 243 14.64 -50.93 28.20
N GLU A 244 13.57 -51.07 27.42
CA GLU A 244 12.36 -51.81 27.78
C GLU A 244 12.11 -52.91 26.76
N ILE A 245 11.65 -54.05 27.25
CA ILE A 245 11.21 -55.17 26.43
C ILE A 245 9.74 -55.43 26.73
N VAL A 246 8.91 -55.42 25.69
CA VAL A 246 7.52 -55.83 25.74
C VAL A 246 7.38 -57.21 25.11
N VAL A 247 6.89 -58.18 25.88
CA VAL A 247 6.58 -59.53 25.41
C VAL A 247 5.07 -59.70 25.39
N GLY A 248 4.50 -59.85 24.19
CA GLY A 248 3.08 -60.19 24.03
C GLY A 248 2.89 -61.70 24.10
N ALA A 249 1.98 -62.15 24.96
CA ALA A 249 1.71 -63.57 25.20
C ALA A 249 1.40 -64.35 23.93
N THR A 250 0.64 -63.71 23.02
CA THR A 250 0.33 -64.18 21.67
C THR A 250 0.47 -63.04 20.66
N ILE A 251 0.46 -63.37 19.37
CA ILE A 251 0.39 -62.36 18.30
C ILE A 251 -0.92 -61.57 18.36
N ASN A 252 -2.03 -62.25 18.65
CA ASN A 252 -3.34 -61.61 18.77
C ASN A 252 -3.33 -60.57 19.90
N ARG A 253 -2.71 -60.90 21.04
CA ARG A 253 -2.53 -59.95 22.16
C ARG A 253 -1.77 -58.71 21.73
N ALA A 254 -0.71 -58.86 20.93
CA ALA A 254 0.07 -57.74 20.42
C ALA A 254 -0.77 -56.77 19.55
N LEU A 255 -1.71 -57.29 18.77
CA LEU A 255 -2.62 -56.47 17.93
C LEU A 255 -3.71 -55.78 18.77
N ILE A 256 -4.22 -56.46 19.81
CA ILE A 256 -5.14 -55.84 20.79
C ILE A 256 -4.43 -54.68 21.49
N ASP A 257 -3.22 -54.91 21.99
CA ASP A 257 -2.42 -53.89 22.67
C ASP A 257 -2.05 -52.73 21.75
N ALA A 258 -1.83 -53.00 20.46
CA ALA A 258 -1.59 -51.94 19.48
C ALA A 258 -2.76 -50.96 19.39
N VAL A 259 -4.01 -51.40 19.54
CA VAL A 259 -5.21 -50.55 19.50
C VAL A 259 -5.56 -49.95 20.87
N LEU A 260 -5.53 -50.75 21.93
CA LEU A 260 -6.01 -50.35 23.26
C LEU A 260 -5.02 -49.51 24.05
N ASN A 261 -3.71 -49.77 23.92
CA ASN A 261 -2.73 -49.05 24.71
C ASN A 261 -2.34 -47.74 24.01
N ASP A 262 -2.58 -46.65 24.72
CA ASP A 262 -2.13 -45.31 24.32
C ASP A 262 -0.69 -45.01 24.75
N PHE A 263 -0.09 -45.82 25.63
CA PHE A 263 1.11 -45.46 26.38
C PHE A 263 2.21 -46.54 26.40
N SER A 264 3.35 -46.26 25.76
CA SER A 264 4.65 -46.74 26.25
C SER A 264 5.30 -45.62 27.07
N ALA A 265 6.08 -45.95 28.11
CA ALA A 265 6.84 -44.95 28.88
C ALA A 265 7.78 -44.10 27.97
N PHE A 266 8.15 -44.68 26.82
CA PHE A 266 8.98 -44.10 25.76
C PHE A 266 8.20 -43.15 24.82
N SER A 267 6.88 -43.07 24.93
CA SER A 267 6.03 -42.14 24.15
C SER A 267 5.96 -40.72 24.74
N SER A 268 6.39 -40.54 26.00
CA SER A 268 6.31 -39.25 26.72
C SER A 268 7.23 -38.17 26.13
N THR A 269 8.15 -38.55 25.23
CA THR A 269 9.16 -37.67 24.68
C THR A 269 9.09 -37.56 23.15
N LEU A 270 7.96 -37.11 22.62
CA LEU A 270 7.85 -36.23 21.44
C LEU A 270 8.64 -36.56 20.13
N ILE A 271 9.09 -37.80 19.84
CA ILE A 271 9.85 -38.04 18.58
C ILE A 271 8.96 -38.29 17.37
N THR A 272 7.86 -39.04 17.52
CA THR A 272 6.94 -39.26 16.40
C THR A 272 5.81 -38.25 16.46
N PRO A 273 5.72 -37.31 15.52
CA PRO A 273 4.56 -36.45 15.41
C PRO A 273 3.32 -37.32 15.23
N THR A 274 2.35 -37.16 16.12
CA THR A 274 1.04 -37.77 15.97
C THR A 274 0.00 -36.65 15.97
N ASN A 275 -1.17 -36.93 15.39
CA ASN A 275 -2.32 -36.08 15.57
C ASN A 275 -3.51 -36.99 15.92
N ARG A 276 -4.48 -36.41 16.64
CA ARG A 276 -5.63 -37.18 17.15
C ARG A 276 -6.45 -37.83 16.04
N LEU A 277 -6.54 -37.20 14.86
CA LEU A 277 -7.31 -37.76 13.73
C LEU A 277 -6.65 -38.96 13.09
N GLU A 278 -5.35 -38.88 12.80
CA GLU A 278 -4.52 -40.00 12.34
C GLU A 278 -4.67 -41.21 13.24
N ARG A 279 -4.56 -40.98 14.56
CA ARG A 279 -4.77 -42.01 15.57
C ARG A 279 -6.20 -42.57 15.53
N SER A 280 -7.20 -41.69 15.42
CA SER A 280 -8.62 -42.11 15.33
C SER A 280 -8.89 -42.96 14.09
N ILE A 281 -8.34 -42.59 12.92
CA ILE A 281 -8.44 -43.38 11.67
C ILE A 281 -7.79 -44.75 11.87
N SER A 282 -6.57 -44.78 12.42
CA SER A 282 -5.85 -46.03 12.67
C SER A 282 -6.56 -46.94 13.66
N ASP A 283 -7.11 -46.39 14.73
CA ASP A 283 -7.81 -47.15 15.76
C ASP A 283 -9.17 -47.66 15.27
N VAL A 284 -9.88 -46.92 14.41
CA VAL A 284 -11.11 -47.40 13.78
C VAL A 284 -10.82 -48.52 12.77
N LEU A 285 -9.84 -48.35 11.89
CA LEU A 285 -9.45 -49.39 10.92
C LEU A 285 -8.95 -50.65 11.63
N GLY A 286 -7.93 -50.51 12.48
CA GLY A 286 -7.33 -51.63 13.21
C GLY A 286 -8.31 -52.27 14.20
N GLY A 287 -9.04 -51.46 14.97
CA GLY A 287 -9.97 -51.94 15.99
C GLY A 287 -11.14 -52.73 15.40
N THR A 288 -11.71 -52.30 14.27
CA THR A 288 -12.77 -53.07 13.58
C THR A 288 -12.25 -54.42 13.06
N ALA A 289 -11.03 -54.46 12.54
CA ALA A 289 -10.41 -55.70 12.09
C ALA A 289 -10.05 -56.65 13.24
N VAL A 290 -9.51 -56.13 14.35
CA VAL A 290 -9.22 -56.91 15.56
C VAL A 290 -10.51 -57.45 16.17
N LEU A 291 -11.58 -56.65 16.23
CA LEU A 291 -12.90 -57.14 16.64
C LEU A 291 -13.40 -58.27 15.73
N ALA A 292 -13.23 -58.17 14.42
CA ALA A 292 -13.59 -59.23 13.48
C ALA A 292 -12.74 -60.51 13.69
N MET A 293 -11.45 -60.35 13.99
CA MET A 293 -10.56 -61.46 14.37
C MET A 293 -11.06 -62.16 15.65
N LEU A 294 -11.54 -61.40 16.64
CA LEU A 294 -12.08 -61.95 17.91
C LEU A 294 -13.49 -62.56 17.79
N ARG A 295 -14.29 -62.19 16.79
CA ARG A 295 -15.62 -62.82 16.54
C ARG A 295 -15.54 -64.31 16.19
N GLY A 296 -14.36 -64.80 15.80
CA GLY A 296 -14.08 -66.24 15.64
C GLY A 296 -13.86 -67.01 16.95
N SER A 297 -13.77 -66.32 18.10
CA SER A 297 -13.54 -66.88 19.44
C SER A 297 -14.66 -66.50 20.42
N GLN A 298 -14.82 -67.22 21.53
CA GLN A 298 -15.84 -66.94 22.57
C GLN A 298 -15.60 -65.63 23.37
N THR A 299 -14.79 -64.71 22.85
CA THR A 299 -14.22 -63.55 23.58
C THR A 299 -14.82 -62.19 23.17
N GLN A 300 -15.85 -62.16 22.31
CA GLN A 300 -16.44 -60.89 21.86
C GLN A 300 -17.07 -60.06 23.00
N ASP A 301 -17.68 -60.73 23.98
CA ASP A 301 -18.28 -60.09 25.16
C ASP A 301 -17.27 -59.93 26.32
N SER A 302 -15.98 -60.21 26.08
CA SER A 302 -14.94 -60.01 27.08
C SER A 302 -14.71 -58.52 27.37
N PRO A 303 -14.14 -58.17 28.54
CA PRO A 303 -13.74 -56.79 28.84
C PRO A 303 -12.89 -56.16 27.74
N GLU A 304 -12.00 -56.92 27.09
CA GLU A 304 -11.15 -56.48 25.98
C GLU A 304 -11.97 -56.17 24.72
N GLY A 305 -12.95 -57.04 24.39
CA GLY A 305 -13.87 -56.81 23.28
C GLY A 305 -14.68 -55.52 23.47
N GLN A 306 -15.15 -55.26 24.69
CA GLN A 306 -15.84 -54.02 25.05
C GLN A 306 -14.92 -52.80 24.98
N ALA A 307 -13.68 -52.91 25.49
CA ALA A 307 -12.70 -51.83 25.41
C ALA A 307 -12.35 -51.48 23.96
N LEU A 308 -12.21 -52.49 23.08
CA LEU A 308 -11.95 -52.29 21.65
C LEU A 308 -13.12 -51.59 20.96
N ALA A 309 -14.35 -52.03 21.24
CA ALA A 309 -15.55 -51.38 20.71
C ALA A 309 -15.66 -49.92 21.19
N GLY A 310 -15.37 -49.66 22.47
CA GLY A 310 -15.31 -48.30 23.02
C GLY A 310 -14.24 -47.44 22.35
N ARG A 311 -13.06 -48.00 22.06
CA ARG A 311 -12.00 -47.29 21.35
C ARG A 311 -12.40 -46.92 19.92
N VAL A 312 -13.04 -47.85 19.19
CA VAL A 312 -13.58 -47.59 17.85
C VAL A 312 -14.66 -46.51 17.89
N GLN A 313 -15.60 -46.57 18.85
CA GLN A 313 -16.64 -45.55 19.02
C GLN A 313 -16.05 -44.16 19.30
N SER A 314 -15.04 -44.07 20.16
CA SER A 314 -14.32 -42.83 20.43
C SER A 314 -13.63 -42.27 19.18
N GLY A 315 -12.99 -43.14 18.39
CA GLY A 315 -12.39 -42.78 17.11
C GLY A 315 -13.42 -42.24 16.09
N ILE A 316 -14.59 -42.89 15.99
CA ILE A 316 -15.70 -42.42 15.14
C ILE A 316 -16.21 -41.05 15.61
N ALA A 317 -16.44 -40.86 16.92
CA ALA A 317 -16.89 -39.58 17.47
C ALA A 317 -15.88 -38.45 17.19
N SER A 318 -14.58 -38.74 17.32
CA SER A 318 -13.48 -37.83 16.96
C SER A 318 -13.53 -37.45 15.48
N LEU A 319 -13.72 -38.40 14.55
CA LEU A 319 -13.87 -38.12 13.13
C LEU A 319 -15.14 -37.32 12.81
N VAL A 320 -16.28 -37.63 13.41
CA VAL A 320 -17.53 -36.89 13.21
C VAL A 320 -17.40 -35.45 13.69
N SER A 321 -16.87 -35.23 14.90
CA SER A 321 -16.74 -33.89 15.50
C SER A 321 -15.71 -32.98 14.80
N SER A 322 -14.78 -33.58 14.06
CA SER A 322 -13.70 -32.87 13.36
C SER A 322 -13.99 -32.66 11.87
N GLN A 323 -15.12 -33.16 11.37
CA GLN A 323 -15.53 -32.97 9.99
C GLN A 323 -15.90 -31.50 9.75
N LYS A 324 -15.46 -30.96 8.63
CA LYS A 324 -15.79 -29.62 8.14
C LYS A 324 -17.16 -29.61 7.48
N ASP A 325 -17.76 -28.42 7.34
CA ASP A 325 -19.07 -28.26 6.71
C ASP A 325 -19.12 -28.75 5.26
N ASP A 326 -17.99 -28.67 4.54
CA ASP A 326 -17.82 -29.18 3.17
C ASP A 326 -17.68 -30.72 3.10
N GLY A 327 -17.71 -31.42 4.24
CA GLY A 327 -17.56 -32.86 4.36
C GLY A 327 -16.14 -33.38 4.49
N SER A 328 -15.14 -32.51 4.47
CA SER A 328 -13.71 -32.87 4.51
C SER A 328 -13.12 -32.85 5.93
N TRP A 329 -11.85 -33.22 6.04
CA TRP A 329 -11.03 -33.05 7.23
C TRP A 329 -9.76 -32.27 6.90
N SER A 330 -9.38 -31.33 7.76
CA SER A 330 -8.06 -30.67 7.71
C SER A 330 -6.98 -31.63 8.21
N TRP A 331 -5.75 -31.53 7.70
CA TRP A 331 -4.63 -32.37 8.16
C TRP A 331 -4.34 -32.22 9.65
N SER A 332 -4.32 -30.98 10.16
CA SER A 332 -4.15 -30.69 11.59
C SER A 332 -5.33 -31.13 12.46
N GLY A 333 -6.47 -31.46 11.86
CA GLY A 333 -7.68 -31.92 12.56
C GLY A 333 -8.46 -30.84 13.31
N LYS A 334 -8.35 -29.58 12.90
CA LYS A 334 -9.16 -28.48 13.41
C LYS A 334 -10.19 -28.04 12.36
N PRO A 335 -11.51 -28.24 12.60
CA PRO A 335 -12.53 -28.00 11.58
C PRO A 335 -12.62 -26.53 11.12
N SER A 336 -12.23 -25.58 11.98
CA SER A 336 -12.22 -24.14 11.65
C SER A 336 -11.08 -23.73 10.70
N VAL A 337 -10.14 -24.61 10.37
CA VAL A 337 -9.04 -24.32 9.45
C VAL A 337 -9.55 -24.38 8.02
N ASN A 338 -9.28 -23.36 7.20
CA ASN A 338 -9.79 -23.30 5.83
C ASN A 338 -9.23 -24.40 4.89
N SER A 339 -8.07 -24.98 5.17
CA SER A 339 -7.51 -26.06 4.35
C SER A 339 -8.25 -27.39 4.57
N SER A 340 -8.62 -28.02 3.46
CA SER A 340 -9.15 -29.39 3.40
C SER A 340 -8.04 -30.34 2.93
N ASP A 341 -7.81 -31.43 3.67
CA ASP A 341 -6.82 -32.44 3.31
C ASP A 341 -7.50 -33.63 2.63
N ARG A 342 -7.30 -33.73 1.31
CA ARG A 342 -7.95 -34.76 0.49
C ARG A 342 -7.48 -36.19 0.81
N PHE A 343 -6.25 -36.37 1.31
CA PHE A 343 -5.69 -37.69 1.61
C PHE A 343 -6.17 -38.22 2.95
N LEU A 344 -6.12 -37.38 3.99
CA LEU A 344 -6.69 -37.65 5.29
C LEU A 344 -8.20 -37.89 5.16
N SER A 345 -8.91 -37.09 4.35
CA SER A 345 -10.34 -37.29 4.07
C SER A 345 -10.61 -38.65 3.41
N SER A 346 -9.77 -39.07 2.44
CA SER A 346 -9.90 -40.40 1.83
C SER A 346 -9.75 -41.53 2.85
N ARG A 347 -8.77 -41.40 3.75
CA ARG A 347 -8.53 -42.37 4.83
C ARG A 347 -9.61 -42.36 5.91
N ALA A 348 -10.15 -41.19 6.24
CA ALA A 348 -11.29 -41.06 7.15
C ALA A 348 -12.53 -41.77 6.57
N VAL A 349 -12.81 -41.59 5.28
CA VAL A 349 -13.89 -42.31 4.60
C VAL A 349 -13.64 -43.82 4.60
N TRP A 350 -12.42 -44.27 4.36
CA TRP A 350 -12.07 -45.69 4.46
C TRP A 350 -12.35 -46.25 5.86
N ALA A 351 -11.91 -45.56 6.92
CA ALA A 351 -12.17 -45.95 8.31
C ALA A 351 -13.67 -46.00 8.63
N LEU A 352 -14.44 -44.98 8.23
CA LEU A 352 -15.88 -44.93 8.44
C LEU A 352 -16.62 -46.02 7.62
N ALA A 353 -16.12 -46.39 6.43
CA ALA A 353 -16.68 -47.47 5.63
C ALA A 353 -16.53 -48.82 6.34
N GLU A 354 -15.33 -49.12 6.87
CA GLU A 354 -15.07 -50.34 7.63
C GLU A 354 -15.85 -50.36 8.95
N ALA A 355 -15.98 -49.22 9.63
CA ALA A 355 -16.84 -49.09 10.82
C ALA A 355 -18.31 -49.43 10.52
N ARG A 356 -18.88 -48.87 9.45
CA ARG A 356 -20.26 -49.18 9.01
C ARG A 356 -20.41 -50.65 8.66
N LYS A 357 -19.44 -51.24 7.95
CA LYS A 357 -19.41 -52.67 7.60
C LYS A 357 -19.35 -53.56 8.84
N ALA A 358 -18.66 -53.12 9.89
CA ALA A 358 -18.55 -53.83 11.17
C ALA A 358 -19.79 -53.66 12.09
N GLY A 359 -20.73 -52.78 11.74
CA GLY A 359 -21.99 -52.54 12.45
C GLY A 359 -22.00 -51.33 13.39
N PHE A 360 -20.96 -50.48 13.36
CA PHE A 360 -20.93 -49.25 14.16
C PHE A 360 -21.80 -48.14 13.54
N ALA A 361 -22.45 -47.36 14.39
CA ALA A 361 -23.24 -46.21 13.97
C ALA A 361 -22.35 -45.08 13.44
N VAL A 362 -22.54 -44.70 12.18
CA VAL A 362 -21.94 -43.51 11.58
C VAL A 362 -23.08 -42.60 11.08
N PRO A 363 -23.18 -41.34 11.53
CA PRO A 363 -24.24 -40.44 11.13
C PRO A 363 -24.37 -40.33 9.60
N GLN A 364 -25.60 -40.41 9.09
CA GLN A 364 -25.84 -40.45 7.65
C GLN A 364 -25.45 -39.14 6.97
N GLU A 365 -25.62 -38.00 7.65
CA GLU A 365 -25.21 -36.70 7.13
C GLU A 365 -23.69 -36.61 6.94
N THR A 366 -22.91 -36.97 7.97
CA THR A 366 -21.43 -37.05 7.92
C THR A 366 -20.98 -37.91 6.75
N TRP A 367 -21.61 -39.07 6.58
CA TRP A 367 -21.31 -40.01 5.51
C TRP A 367 -21.56 -39.43 4.12
N THR A 368 -22.74 -38.84 3.90
CA THR A 368 -23.12 -38.24 2.62
C THR A 368 -22.19 -37.07 2.24
N LYS A 369 -21.91 -36.17 3.20
CA LYS A 369 -21.00 -35.03 3.00
C LYS A 369 -19.58 -35.49 2.64
N ALA A 370 -19.06 -36.51 3.34
CA ALA A 370 -17.73 -37.03 3.09
C ALA A 370 -17.57 -37.61 1.67
N ILE A 371 -18.56 -38.39 1.20
CA ILE A 371 -18.55 -38.93 -0.16
C ILE A 371 -18.64 -37.80 -1.20
N ALA A 372 -19.52 -36.82 -0.97
CA ALA A 372 -19.66 -35.67 -1.86
C ALA A 372 -18.34 -34.90 -1.99
N HIS A 373 -17.66 -34.67 -0.86
CA HIS A 373 -16.34 -34.06 -0.84
C HIS A 373 -15.32 -34.86 -1.65
N LEU A 374 -15.20 -36.18 -1.42
CA LEU A 374 -14.22 -36.99 -2.14
C LEU A 374 -14.48 -37.03 -3.65
N LYS A 375 -15.74 -37.03 -4.10
CA LYS A 375 -16.09 -36.92 -5.53
C LYS A 375 -15.63 -35.58 -6.11
N SER A 376 -15.85 -34.49 -5.37
CA SER A 376 -15.38 -33.16 -5.74
C SER A 376 -13.84 -33.12 -5.82
N ALA A 377 -13.15 -33.60 -4.77
CA ALA A 377 -11.69 -33.64 -4.71
C ALA A 377 -11.06 -34.51 -5.82
N PHE A 378 -11.69 -35.65 -6.14
CA PHE A 378 -11.26 -36.50 -7.26
C PHE A 378 -11.37 -35.75 -8.59
N THR A 379 -12.49 -35.07 -8.82
CA THR A 379 -12.75 -34.31 -10.04
C THR A 379 -11.84 -33.09 -10.18
N ALA A 380 -11.54 -32.42 -9.06
CA ALA A 380 -10.64 -31.27 -9.01
C ALA A 380 -9.15 -31.66 -9.17
N SER A 381 -8.80 -32.93 -9.00
CA SER A 381 -7.41 -33.40 -9.12
C SER A 381 -6.97 -33.39 -10.58
N ARG A 382 -5.77 -32.83 -10.84
CA ARG A 382 -5.19 -32.77 -12.18
C ARG A 382 -5.12 -34.16 -12.82
N GLN A 383 -5.36 -34.25 -14.13
CA GLN A 383 -5.29 -35.54 -14.82
C GLN A 383 -3.89 -36.17 -14.78
N SER A 384 -2.84 -35.35 -14.64
CA SER A 384 -1.46 -35.80 -14.46
C SER A 384 -1.13 -36.24 -13.02
N ASP A 385 -1.97 -35.93 -12.04
CA ASP A 385 -1.82 -36.32 -10.64
C ASP A 385 -2.46 -37.70 -10.39
N LEU A 386 -1.88 -38.70 -11.05
CA LEU A 386 -2.41 -40.06 -11.07
C LEU A 386 -2.41 -40.72 -9.68
N GLU A 387 -1.41 -40.41 -8.85
CA GLU A 387 -1.29 -40.99 -7.51
C GLU A 387 -2.42 -40.50 -6.59
N SER A 388 -2.70 -39.20 -6.56
CA SER A 388 -3.80 -38.67 -5.75
C SER A 388 -5.15 -39.19 -6.22
N GLN A 389 -5.33 -39.33 -7.55
CA GLN A 389 -6.54 -39.93 -8.11
C GLN A 389 -6.70 -41.40 -7.66
N ALA A 390 -5.64 -42.21 -7.64
CA ALA A 390 -5.69 -43.58 -7.14
C ALA A 390 -6.07 -43.66 -5.66
N ILE A 391 -5.50 -42.78 -4.81
CA ILE A 391 -5.79 -42.75 -3.37
C ILE A 391 -7.23 -42.29 -3.09
N LEU A 392 -7.73 -41.29 -3.81
CA LEU A 392 -9.12 -40.81 -3.68
C LEU A 392 -10.13 -41.85 -4.18
N LEU A 393 -9.82 -42.52 -5.29
CA LEU A 393 -10.65 -43.59 -5.83
C LEU A 393 -10.75 -44.77 -4.86
N HIS A 394 -9.68 -45.08 -4.12
CA HIS A 394 -9.71 -46.10 -3.07
C HIS A 394 -10.74 -45.78 -1.99
N GLY A 395 -10.69 -44.57 -1.40
CA GLY A 395 -11.69 -44.13 -0.42
C GLY A 395 -13.12 -44.18 -0.97
N LEU A 396 -13.33 -43.74 -2.21
CA LEU A 396 -14.64 -43.83 -2.89
C LEU A 396 -15.10 -45.28 -3.09
N SER A 397 -14.19 -46.19 -3.48
CA SER A 397 -14.51 -47.61 -3.71
C SER A 397 -14.88 -48.32 -2.41
N MET A 398 -14.17 -48.03 -1.31
CA MET A 398 -14.52 -48.53 0.03
C MET A 398 -15.91 -48.06 0.46
N ALA A 399 -16.30 -46.84 0.10
CA ALA A 399 -17.63 -46.29 0.34
C ALA A 399 -18.71 -46.77 -0.66
N LYS A 400 -18.41 -47.74 -1.54
CA LYS A 400 -19.27 -48.21 -2.64
C LYS A 400 -19.73 -47.10 -3.59
N ALA A 401 -18.90 -46.07 -3.75
CA ALA A 401 -19.11 -44.92 -4.62
C ALA A 401 -18.00 -44.75 -5.68
N GLY A 402 -17.12 -45.76 -5.84
CA GLY A 402 -16.08 -45.80 -6.87
C GLY A 402 -16.64 -46.13 -8.26
N ASP A 403 -16.01 -45.59 -9.30
CA ASP A 403 -16.40 -45.80 -10.69
C ASP A 403 -15.32 -46.60 -11.44
N PHE A 404 -15.73 -47.70 -12.07
CA PHE A 404 -14.84 -48.55 -12.86
C PHE A 404 -14.24 -47.83 -14.07
N ALA A 405 -14.92 -46.86 -14.69
CA ALA A 405 -14.37 -46.08 -15.79
C ALA A 405 -13.11 -45.30 -15.36
N PHE A 406 -13.14 -44.73 -14.15
CA PHE A 406 -11.97 -44.06 -13.57
C PHE A 406 -10.87 -45.05 -13.19
N ALA A 407 -11.23 -46.19 -12.58
CA ALA A 407 -10.28 -47.26 -12.27
C ALA A 407 -9.58 -47.77 -13.54
N ASN A 408 -10.33 -48.00 -14.61
CA ASN A 408 -9.83 -48.48 -15.90
C ASN A 408 -8.92 -47.44 -16.59
N ARG A 409 -9.20 -46.14 -16.46
CA ARG A 409 -8.29 -45.08 -16.94
C ARG A 409 -6.96 -45.12 -16.19
N LEU A 410 -6.98 -45.17 -14.85
CA LEU A 410 -5.76 -45.27 -14.05
C LEU A 410 -5.00 -46.57 -14.33
N TYR A 411 -5.72 -47.67 -14.59
CA TYR A 411 -5.13 -48.96 -14.98
C TYR A 411 -4.39 -48.88 -16.32
N ARG A 412 -4.91 -48.14 -17.30
CA ARG A 412 -4.20 -47.90 -18.58
C ARG A 412 -2.89 -47.14 -18.37
N GLU A 413 -2.87 -46.21 -17.42
CA GLU A 413 -1.71 -45.39 -17.03
C GLU A 413 -0.83 -46.04 -15.94
N ARG A 414 -1.01 -47.33 -15.62
CA ARG A 414 -0.34 -48.01 -14.50
C ARG A 414 1.19 -47.91 -14.48
N ASN A 415 1.84 -47.78 -15.64
CA ASN A 415 3.31 -47.60 -15.72
C ASN A 415 3.80 -46.24 -15.19
N SER A 416 2.88 -45.29 -15.03
CA SER A 416 3.15 -43.94 -14.50
C SER A 416 2.85 -43.82 -13.00
N LEU A 417 2.19 -44.82 -12.41
CA LEU A 417 1.86 -44.84 -10.97
C LEU A 417 3.07 -45.26 -10.12
N SER A 418 3.15 -44.67 -8.92
CA SER A 418 4.06 -45.12 -7.86
C SER A 418 3.61 -46.47 -7.29
N ALA A 419 4.45 -47.12 -6.47
CA ALA A 419 4.04 -48.31 -5.71
C ALA A 419 2.79 -48.07 -4.86
N SER A 420 2.69 -46.90 -4.21
CA SER A 420 1.50 -46.51 -3.45
C SER A 420 0.27 -46.41 -4.35
N GLY A 421 0.38 -45.74 -5.50
CA GLY A 421 -0.72 -45.60 -6.46
C GLY A 421 -1.19 -46.94 -7.03
N LEU A 422 -0.26 -47.85 -7.34
CA LEU A 422 -0.56 -49.22 -7.78
C LEU A 422 -1.36 -49.99 -6.72
N LEU A 423 -0.95 -49.92 -5.46
CA LEU A 423 -1.61 -50.65 -4.36
C LEU A 423 -3.01 -50.10 -4.06
N HIS A 424 -3.18 -48.78 -4.00
CA HIS A 424 -4.51 -48.16 -3.82
C HIS A 424 -5.45 -48.49 -4.98
N LEU A 425 -4.93 -48.49 -6.23
CA LEU A 425 -5.71 -48.88 -7.39
C LEU A 425 -6.06 -50.38 -7.37
N ALA A 426 -5.13 -51.25 -6.95
CA ALA A 426 -5.39 -52.68 -6.78
C ALA A 426 -6.51 -52.93 -5.77
N LEU A 427 -6.46 -52.29 -4.59
CA LEU A 427 -7.52 -52.38 -3.58
C LEU A 427 -8.86 -51.85 -4.10
N SER A 428 -8.84 -50.74 -4.87
CA SER A 428 -10.05 -50.22 -5.54
C SER A 428 -10.65 -51.24 -6.51
N LEU A 429 -9.81 -51.88 -7.34
CA LEU A 429 -10.25 -52.88 -8.31
C LEU A 429 -10.75 -54.17 -7.63
N ILE A 430 -10.20 -54.55 -6.48
CA ILE A 430 -10.71 -55.65 -5.66
C ILE A 430 -12.13 -55.33 -5.18
N GLU A 431 -12.36 -54.14 -4.64
CA GLU A 431 -13.69 -53.71 -4.16
C GLU A 431 -14.73 -53.54 -5.29
N LEU A 432 -14.27 -53.27 -6.52
CA LEU A 432 -15.08 -53.21 -7.74
C LEU A 432 -15.22 -54.56 -8.46
N ASP A 433 -14.78 -55.65 -7.84
CA ASP A 433 -14.83 -57.02 -8.38
C ASP A 433 -14.10 -57.18 -9.73
N ARG A 434 -12.84 -56.73 -9.77
CA ARG A 434 -11.91 -56.79 -10.91
C ARG A 434 -10.55 -57.38 -10.51
N LYS A 435 -10.59 -58.55 -9.87
CA LYS A 435 -9.41 -59.20 -9.26
C LYS A 435 -8.27 -59.48 -10.24
N SER A 436 -8.55 -59.83 -11.50
CA SER A 436 -7.50 -60.08 -12.50
C SER A 436 -6.67 -58.83 -12.83
N MET A 437 -7.30 -57.65 -12.89
CA MET A 437 -6.59 -56.39 -13.08
C MET A 437 -5.77 -56.04 -11.83
N ALA A 438 -6.30 -56.30 -10.64
CA ALA A 438 -5.55 -56.10 -9.40
C ALA A 438 -4.30 -57.01 -9.35
N GLU A 439 -4.40 -58.26 -9.80
CA GLU A 439 -3.27 -59.20 -9.89
C GLU A 439 -2.10 -58.63 -10.70
N ASP A 440 -2.38 -58.01 -11.84
CA ASP A 440 -1.37 -57.36 -12.70
C ASP A 440 -0.67 -56.19 -11.98
N LEU A 441 -1.43 -55.37 -11.25
CA LEU A 441 -0.87 -54.26 -10.48
C LEU A 441 -0.01 -54.74 -9.31
N LEU A 442 -0.40 -55.82 -8.62
CA LEU A 442 0.38 -56.42 -7.53
C LEU A 442 1.72 -56.95 -8.02
N LYS A 443 1.75 -57.60 -9.19
CA LYS A 443 3.01 -58.03 -9.85
C LYS A 443 3.89 -56.84 -10.22
N MET A 444 3.30 -55.69 -10.58
CA MET A 444 4.03 -54.46 -10.92
C MET A 444 4.58 -53.71 -9.71
N ALA A 445 3.95 -53.81 -8.53
CA ALA A 445 4.39 -53.15 -7.31
C ALA A 445 5.80 -53.60 -6.86
N LYS A 446 6.20 -54.84 -7.20
CA LYS A 446 7.55 -55.41 -7.02
C LYS A 446 8.14 -55.22 -5.61
N LEU A 447 7.30 -55.30 -4.58
CA LEU A 447 7.77 -55.19 -3.18
C LEU A 447 8.44 -56.49 -2.74
N PRO A 448 9.73 -56.48 -2.35
CA PRO A 448 10.39 -57.69 -1.85
C PRO A 448 9.82 -58.09 -0.50
N VAL A 449 9.54 -59.39 -0.37
CA VAL A 449 8.94 -60.00 0.83
C VAL A 449 9.98 -60.58 1.79
N GLU A 450 11.21 -60.83 1.33
CA GLU A 450 12.34 -61.28 2.16
C GLU A 450 12.86 -60.15 3.06
N ILE A 451 13.04 -60.42 4.36
CA ILE A 451 13.37 -59.40 5.38
C ILE A 451 14.68 -58.66 5.07
N GLU A 452 15.75 -59.37 4.70
CA GLU A 452 17.05 -58.76 4.42
C GLU A 452 16.98 -57.79 3.23
N LYS A 453 16.39 -58.23 2.11
CA LYS A 453 16.18 -57.39 0.92
C LYS A 453 15.22 -56.23 1.20
N ALA A 454 14.20 -56.47 2.03
CA ALA A 454 13.23 -55.45 2.44
C ALA A 454 13.86 -54.35 3.32
N ASN A 455 14.80 -54.71 4.19
CA ASN A 455 15.51 -53.80 5.08
C ASN A 455 16.66 -53.05 4.39
N GLN A 456 17.28 -53.67 3.37
CA GLN A 456 18.33 -53.03 2.54
C GLN A 456 17.78 -52.10 1.45
N LEU A 457 16.46 -52.04 1.26
CA LEU A 457 15.84 -51.20 0.24
C LEU A 457 16.03 -49.72 0.59
N GLN A 458 16.83 -49.01 -0.20
CA GLN A 458 16.88 -47.55 -0.12
C GLN A 458 15.52 -46.98 -0.53
N LEU A 459 14.94 -46.14 0.34
CA LEU A 459 13.66 -45.45 0.09
C LEU A 459 13.64 -44.79 -1.29
N ASP A 460 14.75 -44.20 -1.72
CA ASP A 460 14.87 -43.45 -2.98
C ASP A 460 14.72 -44.31 -4.26
N THR A 461 14.96 -45.63 -4.20
CA THR A 461 14.92 -46.50 -5.39
C THR A 461 13.50 -46.77 -5.89
N TYR A 462 12.49 -46.79 -4.99
CA TYR A 462 11.06 -46.95 -5.33
C TYR A 462 10.22 -45.70 -4.99
N ALA A 463 10.78 -44.74 -4.24
CA ALA A 463 10.17 -43.44 -3.98
C ALA A 463 10.20 -42.50 -5.19
N SER A 464 10.89 -42.84 -6.28
CA SER A 464 10.79 -42.08 -7.52
C SER A 464 9.31 -41.98 -7.94
N ARG A 465 8.79 -40.74 -7.98
CA ARG A 465 7.37 -40.39 -8.25
C ARG A 465 6.36 -40.60 -7.12
N CYS A 466 6.72 -41.19 -5.98
CA CYS A 466 5.81 -41.28 -4.82
C CYS A 466 5.80 -39.95 -4.06
N ILE A 467 4.62 -39.41 -3.76
CA ILE A 467 4.49 -38.22 -2.92
C ILE A 467 5.17 -38.43 -1.54
N PRO A 468 5.89 -37.42 -0.98
CA PRO A 468 6.83 -37.64 0.13
C PRO A 468 6.29 -38.38 1.35
N TRP A 469 5.01 -38.20 1.68
CA TRP A 469 4.40 -38.84 2.84
C TRP A 469 3.87 -40.25 2.58
N MET A 470 3.77 -40.73 1.33
CA MET A 470 3.33 -42.10 1.00
C MET A 470 4.50 -43.08 0.83
N GLN A 471 5.71 -42.65 1.19
CA GLN A 471 6.95 -43.42 1.02
C GLN A 471 7.21 -44.41 2.17
N SER A 472 6.28 -44.57 3.12
CA SER A 472 6.48 -45.49 4.25
C SER A 472 6.53 -46.95 3.79
N ASN A 473 7.67 -47.59 4.02
CA ASN A 473 7.90 -48.98 3.63
C ASN A 473 6.94 -49.96 4.33
N ALA A 474 6.52 -49.61 5.56
CA ALA A 474 5.54 -50.38 6.32
C ALA A 474 4.11 -50.15 5.84
N GLU A 475 3.75 -48.94 5.44
CA GLU A 475 2.44 -48.66 4.83
C GLU A 475 2.26 -49.43 3.52
N LEU A 476 3.26 -49.37 2.63
CA LEU A 476 3.21 -50.09 1.35
C LEU A 476 3.05 -51.60 1.53
N ARG A 477 3.76 -52.20 2.50
CA ARG A 477 3.61 -53.64 2.80
C ARG A 477 2.28 -53.98 3.47
N ALA A 478 1.74 -53.10 4.32
CA ALA A 478 0.43 -53.29 4.90
C ALA A 478 -0.66 -53.32 3.81
N LEU A 479 -0.63 -52.35 2.87
CA LEU A 479 -1.54 -52.30 1.73
C LEU A 479 -1.34 -53.50 0.79
N TYR A 480 -0.09 -53.93 0.58
CA TYR A 480 0.22 -55.10 -0.24
C TYR A 480 -0.30 -56.39 0.38
N LEU A 481 -0.14 -56.59 1.69
CA LEU A 481 -0.68 -57.74 2.41
C LEU A 481 -2.21 -57.77 2.33
N LEU A 482 -2.88 -56.63 2.56
CA LEU A 482 -4.35 -56.52 2.40
C LEU A 482 -4.82 -56.97 1.01
N ALA A 483 -4.09 -56.63 -0.04
CA ALA A 483 -4.44 -57.03 -1.40
C ALA A 483 -4.09 -58.50 -1.70
N LEU A 484 -2.95 -59.00 -1.22
CA LEU A 484 -2.52 -60.39 -1.37
C LEU A 484 -3.48 -61.39 -0.71
N GLU A 485 -4.11 -61.00 0.40
CA GLU A 485 -5.10 -61.79 1.09
C GLU A 485 -6.40 -62.00 0.29
N GLU A 486 -6.66 -61.14 -0.70
CA GLU A 486 -7.83 -61.23 -1.59
C GLU A 486 -7.47 -61.70 -3.01
N VAL A 487 -6.22 -61.47 -3.44
CA VAL A 487 -5.66 -61.84 -4.74
C VAL A 487 -4.25 -62.44 -4.55
N PRO A 488 -4.14 -63.75 -4.31
CA PRO A 488 -2.85 -64.41 -4.11
C PRO A 488 -1.97 -64.36 -5.38
N ILE A 489 -0.69 -64.04 -5.21
CA ILE A 489 0.29 -64.02 -6.30
C ILE A 489 1.22 -65.23 -6.19
N ALA A 490 1.31 -66.02 -7.26
CA ALA A 490 2.20 -67.17 -7.33
C ALA A 490 3.66 -66.77 -7.03
N GLY A 491 4.34 -67.53 -6.16
CA GLY A 491 5.73 -67.26 -5.74
C GLY A 491 5.90 -66.16 -4.67
N THR A 492 4.82 -65.48 -4.27
CA THR A 492 4.84 -64.50 -3.16
C THR A 492 4.23 -65.14 -1.92
N ASN A 493 4.93 -65.11 -0.78
CA ASN A 493 4.41 -65.64 0.49
C ASN A 493 3.87 -64.49 1.37
N PRO A 494 2.54 -64.37 1.57
CA PRO A 494 1.96 -63.32 2.41
C PRO A 494 2.41 -63.41 3.88
N GLY A 495 2.71 -64.61 4.38
CA GLY A 495 3.23 -64.81 5.74
C GLY A 495 4.59 -64.17 5.98
N GLN A 496 5.45 -64.08 4.95
CA GLN A 496 6.71 -63.34 5.05
C GLN A 496 6.47 -61.83 5.18
N VAL A 497 5.46 -61.29 4.49
CA VAL A 497 5.05 -59.88 4.62
C VAL A 497 4.48 -59.61 6.01
N ALA A 498 3.65 -60.51 6.53
CA ALA A 498 3.10 -60.41 7.89
C ALA A 498 4.22 -60.42 8.96
N ASN A 499 5.18 -61.35 8.85
CA ASN A 499 6.32 -61.42 9.77
C ASN A 499 7.21 -60.16 9.68
N TRP A 500 7.44 -59.63 8.47
CA TRP A 500 8.18 -58.38 8.30
C TRP A 500 7.44 -57.20 8.97
N LEU A 501 6.12 -57.10 8.81
CA LEU A 501 5.32 -56.06 9.46
C LEU A 501 5.41 -56.17 10.98
N MET A 502 5.31 -57.37 11.55
CA MET A 502 5.52 -57.58 13.00
C MET A 502 6.91 -57.16 13.46
N ALA A 503 7.94 -57.34 12.62
CA ALA A 503 9.31 -56.93 12.89
C ALA A 503 9.57 -55.42 12.71
N ALA A 504 8.75 -54.73 11.92
CA ALA A 504 8.83 -53.28 11.71
C ALA A 504 8.18 -52.43 12.82
N ARG A 505 7.69 -53.07 13.89
CA ARG A 505 7.09 -52.35 15.04
C ARG A 505 8.15 -51.60 15.84
N GLN A 506 7.76 -50.43 16.32
CA GLN A 506 8.49 -49.61 17.28
C GLN A 506 7.65 -49.56 18.57
N GLY A 507 8.04 -50.34 19.57
CA GLY A 507 7.19 -50.61 20.74
C GLY A 507 5.94 -51.39 20.34
N MET A 508 4.76 -50.91 20.74
CA MET A 508 3.49 -51.58 20.46
C MET A 508 2.88 -51.24 19.09
N ARG A 509 3.44 -50.26 18.36
CA ARG A 509 2.84 -49.67 17.13
C ARG A 509 3.87 -49.48 16.02
N TRP A 510 3.45 -48.90 14.90
CA TRP A 510 4.28 -48.56 13.74
C TRP A 510 4.42 -47.03 13.57
N THR A 511 5.55 -46.59 13.03
CA THR A 511 5.84 -45.18 12.71
C THR A 511 5.90 -44.98 11.19
N PRO A 512 5.28 -43.94 10.61
CA PRO A 512 4.41 -42.93 11.24
C PRO A 512 3.02 -43.48 11.61
N GLU A 513 2.26 -42.72 12.42
CA GLU A 513 0.96 -43.14 12.98
C GLU A 513 -0.02 -43.71 11.94
N LYS A 514 -0.02 -43.16 10.72
CA LYS A 514 -0.91 -43.61 9.64
C LYS A 514 -0.77 -45.06 9.22
N VAL A 515 0.38 -45.67 9.48
CA VAL A 515 0.68 -47.06 9.14
C VAL A 515 -0.17 -48.03 9.98
N ASN A 516 -0.51 -47.65 11.22
CA ASN A 516 -1.13 -48.53 12.18
C ASN A 516 -2.47 -49.08 11.70
N GLY A 517 -3.36 -48.25 11.15
CA GLY A 517 -4.66 -48.70 10.65
C GLY A 517 -4.53 -49.84 9.62
N PRO A 518 -3.87 -49.61 8.46
CA PRO A 518 -3.65 -50.66 7.47
C PRO A 518 -2.86 -51.86 8.00
N ALA A 519 -1.80 -51.65 8.80
CA ALA A 519 -0.95 -52.73 9.29
C ALA A 519 -1.71 -53.65 10.26
N ILE A 520 -2.42 -53.07 11.24
CA ILE A 520 -3.25 -53.84 12.18
C ILE A 520 -4.37 -54.55 11.42
N THR A 521 -5.00 -53.88 10.44
CA THR A 521 -6.04 -54.50 9.61
C THR A 521 -5.53 -55.72 8.85
N ALA A 522 -4.37 -55.59 8.18
CA ALA A 522 -3.76 -56.67 7.43
C ALA A 522 -3.37 -57.85 8.35
N LEU A 523 -2.69 -57.56 9.46
CA LEU A 523 -2.24 -58.58 10.39
C LEU A 523 -3.41 -59.29 11.08
N ALA A 524 -4.46 -58.56 11.47
CA ALA A 524 -5.65 -59.14 12.09
C ALA A 524 -6.40 -60.07 11.12
N ARG A 525 -6.53 -59.70 9.84
CA ARG A 525 -7.12 -60.57 8.82
C ARG A 525 -6.25 -61.81 8.54
N TRP A 526 -4.94 -61.63 8.41
CA TRP A 526 -3.99 -62.72 8.20
C TRP A 526 -3.98 -63.73 9.36
N TYR A 527 -3.79 -63.27 10.60
CA TYR A 527 -3.71 -64.16 11.76
C TYR A 527 -5.08 -64.70 12.18
N GLY A 528 -6.17 -63.99 11.92
CA GLY A 528 -7.53 -64.52 12.10
C GLY A 528 -7.87 -65.69 11.17
N ARG A 529 -7.24 -65.78 9.99
CA ARG A 529 -7.39 -66.92 9.06
C ARG A 529 -6.41 -68.06 9.32
N ASN A 530 -5.21 -67.76 9.83
CA ASN A 530 -4.12 -68.73 9.98
C ASN A 530 -3.88 -69.23 11.42
N ASN A 531 -4.55 -68.65 12.43
CA ASN A 531 -4.53 -68.99 13.87
C ASN A 531 -3.14 -69.42 14.42
N PRO A 532 -2.36 -68.49 14.99
CA PRO A 532 -1.06 -68.82 15.58
C PRO A 532 -1.19 -69.76 16.80
N ILE A 533 -0.12 -70.49 17.11
CA ILE A 533 -0.12 -71.48 18.19
C ILE A 533 -0.22 -70.78 19.56
N ALA A 534 -1.21 -71.19 20.35
CA ALA A 534 -1.55 -70.60 21.64
C ALA A 534 -1.62 -71.70 22.72
N GLU A 535 -0.47 -72.18 23.19
CA GLU A 535 -0.32 -73.05 24.36
C GLU A 535 0.48 -72.32 25.45
N LYS A 536 0.42 -72.78 26.70
CA LYS A 536 1.27 -72.26 27.78
C LYS A 536 2.74 -72.55 27.49
N TYR A 537 3.62 -71.60 27.81
CA TYR A 537 5.06 -71.76 27.64
C TYR A 537 5.84 -70.98 28.69
N GLN A 538 7.09 -71.37 28.88
CA GLN A 538 8.05 -70.62 29.66
C GLN A 538 8.99 -69.85 28.72
N LEU A 539 9.27 -68.59 29.02
CA LEU A 539 10.17 -67.73 28.24
C LEU A 539 11.26 -67.15 29.13
N ALA A 540 12.50 -67.60 28.94
CA ALA A 540 13.68 -67.01 29.58
C ALA A 540 14.25 -65.90 28.70
N VAL A 541 14.41 -64.70 29.26
CA VAL A 541 14.94 -63.51 28.57
C VAL A 541 16.32 -63.20 29.12
N PHE A 542 17.32 -63.07 28.23
CA PHE A 542 18.69 -62.72 28.59
C PHE A 542 19.14 -61.46 27.84
N ILE A 543 19.94 -60.63 28.51
CA ILE A 543 20.56 -59.42 27.96
C ILE A 543 22.07 -59.60 28.03
N ASN A 544 22.73 -59.55 26.88
CA ASN A 544 24.19 -59.71 26.75
C ASN A 544 24.72 -60.96 27.49
N GLY A 545 23.96 -62.06 27.43
CA GLY A 545 24.29 -63.34 28.08
C GLY A 545 23.95 -63.45 29.57
N ARG A 546 23.42 -62.39 30.20
CA ARG A 546 22.96 -62.40 31.60
C ARG A 546 21.44 -62.53 31.64
N GLN A 547 20.91 -63.41 32.50
CA GLN A 547 19.46 -63.62 32.62
C GLN A 547 18.79 -62.41 33.23
N LEU A 548 17.78 -61.85 32.55
CA LEU A 548 16.93 -60.78 33.06
C LEU A 548 15.77 -61.37 33.87
N LYS A 549 14.98 -62.24 33.24
CA LYS A 549 13.78 -62.81 33.85
C LYS A 549 13.32 -64.08 33.13
N VAL A 550 12.66 -64.97 33.87
CA VAL A 550 11.89 -66.10 33.31
C VAL A 550 10.41 -65.80 33.49
N LEU A 551 9.63 -65.90 32.43
CA LEU A 551 8.20 -65.67 32.40
C LEU A 551 7.48 -67.01 32.19
N GLU A 552 6.51 -67.32 33.04
CA GLU A 552 5.48 -68.34 32.78
C GLU A 552 4.33 -67.62 32.07
N ILE A 553 4.07 -67.96 30.81
CA ILE A 553 3.10 -67.24 29.98
C ILE A 553 1.91 -68.15 29.63
N ASP A 554 0.72 -67.67 29.99
CA ASP A 554 -0.57 -68.20 29.54
C ASP A 554 -1.04 -67.46 28.28
N PRO A 555 -1.64 -68.13 27.27
CA PRO A 555 -2.20 -67.45 26.10
C PRO A 555 -3.18 -66.31 26.40
N ASP A 556 -3.88 -66.36 27.53
CA ASP A 556 -4.84 -65.33 27.96
C ASP A 556 -4.17 -64.16 28.71
N ASP A 557 -2.86 -64.23 28.98
CA ASP A 557 -2.13 -63.17 29.66
C ASP A 557 -2.04 -61.88 28.83
N GLY A 558 -1.96 -60.75 29.54
CA GLY A 558 -1.60 -59.46 28.94
C GLY A 558 -0.15 -59.42 28.48
N SER A 559 0.25 -58.34 27.78
CA SER A 559 1.66 -58.13 27.48
C SER A 559 2.48 -57.87 28.74
N HIS A 560 3.62 -58.55 28.88
CA HIS A 560 4.58 -58.33 29.96
C HIS A 560 5.57 -57.24 29.57
N ARG A 561 5.74 -56.23 30.43
CA ARG A 561 6.78 -55.20 30.29
C ARG A 561 7.96 -55.52 31.21
N LEU A 562 9.16 -55.47 30.66
CA LEU A 562 10.41 -55.75 31.34
C LEU A 562 11.32 -54.54 31.21
N GLU A 563 11.56 -53.84 32.31
CA GLU A 563 12.62 -52.83 32.39
C GLU A 563 13.97 -53.52 32.51
N VAL A 564 14.95 -53.07 31.73
CA VAL A 564 16.29 -53.63 31.74
C VAL A 564 17.20 -52.75 32.60
N PRO A 565 17.77 -53.28 33.70
CA PRO A 565 18.74 -52.56 34.51
C PRO A 565 19.95 -52.10 33.69
N ALA A 566 20.40 -50.85 33.90
CA ALA A 566 21.51 -50.26 33.16
C ALA A 566 22.82 -51.09 33.25
N GLU A 567 23.00 -51.85 34.33
CA GLU A 567 24.15 -52.75 34.55
C GLU A 567 24.16 -54.01 33.65
N LEU A 568 23.04 -54.34 33.00
CA LEU A 568 22.97 -55.40 31.99
C LEU A 568 23.28 -54.89 30.57
N LEU A 569 23.29 -53.57 30.37
CA LEU A 569 23.60 -52.93 29.09
C LEU A 569 25.11 -52.73 28.92
N THR A 570 25.61 -52.90 27.70
CA THR A 570 26.99 -52.49 27.37
C THR A 570 27.03 -50.99 27.13
N LYS A 571 28.13 -50.33 27.54
CA LYS A 571 28.33 -48.88 27.31
C LYS A 571 28.45 -48.53 25.83
N ASP A 572 29.09 -49.41 25.06
CA ASP A 572 29.33 -49.25 23.62
C ASP A 572 28.85 -50.52 22.87
N GLY A 573 28.30 -50.32 21.66
CA GLY A 573 27.90 -51.39 20.74
C GLY A 573 26.44 -51.81 20.82
N GLU A 574 26.07 -52.76 19.96
CA GLU A 574 24.73 -53.36 19.92
C GLU A 574 24.49 -54.23 21.16
N GLN A 575 23.27 -54.15 21.68
CA GLN A 575 22.77 -54.99 22.75
C GLN A 575 22.19 -56.28 22.15
N LYS A 576 22.55 -57.42 22.74
CA LYS A 576 22.04 -58.74 22.33
C LYS A 576 20.98 -59.21 23.30
N ILE A 577 19.78 -59.47 22.80
CA ILE A 577 18.64 -59.99 23.58
C ILE A 577 18.35 -61.41 23.11
N ASN A 578 18.46 -62.38 24.02
CA ASN A 578 18.09 -63.76 23.75
C ASN A 578 16.73 -64.06 24.37
N PHE A 579 15.86 -64.71 23.61
CA PHE A 579 14.59 -65.23 24.05
C PHE A 579 14.61 -66.75 23.90
N ASP A 580 14.69 -67.47 25.00
CA ASP A 580 14.71 -68.93 25.03
C ASP A 580 13.34 -69.44 25.49
N ILE A 581 12.64 -70.13 24.59
CA ILE A 581 11.28 -70.64 24.82
C ILE A 581 11.31 -72.13 25.15
N THR A 582 10.58 -72.52 26.18
CA THR A 582 10.31 -73.92 26.54
C THR A 582 8.80 -74.15 26.53
N GLY A 583 8.31 -74.92 25.56
CA GLY A 583 6.89 -75.15 25.32
C GLY A 583 6.53 -75.03 23.83
N ARG A 584 5.23 -74.98 23.52
CA ARG A 584 4.72 -74.85 22.14
C ARG A 584 3.89 -73.57 21.95
N GLY A 585 4.35 -72.45 22.50
CA GLY A 585 3.72 -71.15 22.29
C GLY A 585 4.38 -70.35 21.17
N GLN A 586 3.65 -69.36 20.62
CA GLN A 586 4.22 -68.33 19.75
C GLN A 586 4.06 -66.95 20.38
N PHE A 587 5.18 -66.30 20.67
CA PHE A 587 5.22 -65.00 21.33
C PHE A 587 5.55 -63.88 20.36
N SER A 588 5.20 -62.64 20.74
CA SER A 588 5.72 -61.44 20.10
C SER A 588 6.64 -60.69 21.05
N TYR A 589 7.65 -60.03 20.52
CA TYR A 589 8.51 -59.17 21.30
C TYR A 589 8.69 -57.81 20.62
N SER A 590 8.90 -56.78 21.41
CA SER A 590 9.39 -55.48 20.99
C SER A 590 10.38 -54.97 22.02
N VAL A 591 11.59 -54.64 21.56
CA VAL A 591 12.67 -54.06 22.35
C VAL A 591 12.79 -52.61 21.92
N VAL A 592 12.69 -51.69 22.88
CA VAL A 592 12.89 -50.26 22.68
C VAL A 592 14.07 -49.84 23.53
N MET A 593 15.13 -49.39 22.88
CA MET A 593 16.29 -48.79 23.52
C MET A 593 16.23 -47.28 23.26
N GLN A 594 16.16 -46.50 24.33
CA GLN A 594 16.20 -45.03 24.29
C GLN A 594 17.56 -44.54 24.74
N GLY A 595 18.05 -43.47 24.12
CA GLY A 595 19.19 -42.69 24.58
C GLY A 595 18.91 -41.21 24.35
N PHE A 596 19.85 -40.35 24.77
CA PHE A 596 19.73 -38.90 24.59
C PHE A 596 20.88 -38.35 23.77
N VAL A 597 20.56 -37.57 22.75
CA VAL A 597 21.52 -36.73 22.04
C VAL A 597 21.53 -35.36 22.73
N PRO A 598 22.66 -34.96 23.36
CA PRO A 598 22.78 -33.65 23.99
C PRO A 598 22.43 -32.52 23.03
N ALA A 599 21.76 -31.48 23.52
CA ALA A 599 21.24 -30.41 22.66
C ALA A 599 22.32 -29.71 21.81
N GLU A 600 23.55 -29.62 22.33
CA GLU A 600 24.71 -29.03 21.66
C GLU A 600 25.25 -29.90 20.52
N LYS A 601 24.91 -31.19 20.49
CA LYS A 601 25.33 -32.14 19.44
C LYS A 601 24.25 -32.37 18.38
N LEU A 602 23.08 -31.74 18.50
CA LEU A 602 22.02 -31.88 17.51
C LEU A 602 22.42 -31.21 16.20
N THR A 603 22.16 -31.90 15.09
CA THR A 603 22.50 -31.44 13.74
C THR A 603 21.33 -31.66 12.78
N ASN A 604 21.31 -30.90 11.68
CA ASN A 604 20.31 -31.05 10.64
C ASN A 604 20.51 -32.37 9.89
N THR A 605 19.46 -33.18 9.77
CA THR A 605 19.47 -34.41 8.96
C THR A 605 18.93 -34.18 7.54
N THR A 606 18.44 -32.97 7.25
CA THR A 606 18.00 -32.58 5.90
C THR A 606 18.49 -31.21 5.49
N LYS A 607 18.61 -30.99 4.18
CA LYS A 607 18.91 -29.70 3.55
C LYS A 607 17.70 -29.05 2.87
N GLN A 608 16.51 -29.66 3.01
CA GLN A 608 15.28 -29.22 2.35
C GLN A 608 14.55 -28.10 3.11
N TRP A 609 14.86 -27.90 4.38
CA TRP A 609 14.40 -26.77 5.17
C TRP A 609 15.44 -26.41 6.24
N SER A 610 15.33 -25.19 6.75
CA SER A 610 16.14 -24.67 7.86
C SER A 610 15.24 -23.90 8.83
N ILE A 611 15.74 -23.72 10.05
CA ILE A 611 15.05 -23.00 11.11
C ILE A 611 16.05 -22.13 11.86
N SER A 612 15.65 -20.90 12.18
CA SER A 612 16.35 -20.02 13.10
C SER A 612 15.38 -19.36 14.06
N ARG A 613 15.86 -18.99 15.24
CA ARG A 613 15.10 -18.40 16.34
C ARG A 613 15.78 -17.12 16.82
N SER A 614 15.06 -16.00 16.88
CA SER A 614 15.48 -14.77 17.55
C SER A 614 14.63 -14.50 18.79
N TYR A 615 15.29 -14.00 19.84
CA TYR A 615 14.63 -13.41 21.00
C TYR A 615 15.01 -11.94 20.97
N GLU A 616 14.02 -11.07 21.00
CA GLU A 616 14.17 -9.62 20.93
C GLU A 616 13.33 -8.98 22.03
N PRO A 617 13.75 -7.85 22.61
CA PRO A 617 12.90 -7.09 23.53
C PRO A 617 11.61 -6.67 22.80
N ALA A 618 10.49 -6.49 23.51
CA ALA A 618 9.26 -5.95 22.94
C ALA A 618 9.45 -4.53 22.38
N GLN A 619 8.50 -4.08 21.55
CA GLN A 619 8.59 -2.75 20.93
C GLN A 619 8.57 -1.68 22.02
N LEU A 620 9.35 -0.63 21.85
CA LEU A 620 9.32 0.52 22.74
C LEU A 620 7.90 1.08 22.79
N MET A 621 7.47 1.51 23.97
CA MET A 621 6.17 2.13 24.17
C MET A 621 6.37 3.64 24.36
N PHE A 622 5.63 4.44 23.60
CA PHE A 622 5.56 5.90 23.75
C PHE A 622 4.10 6.28 24.06
N ASP A 623 3.87 6.86 25.24
CA ASP A 623 2.52 7.13 25.77
C ASP A 623 1.55 5.93 25.71
N GLY A 624 2.06 4.72 25.97
CA GLY A 624 1.28 3.49 25.94
C GLY A 624 0.98 2.95 24.53
N LYS A 625 1.53 3.54 23.47
CA LYS A 625 1.45 3.03 22.09
C LYS A 625 2.80 2.46 21.63
N PRO A 626 2.82 1.34 20.89
CA PRO A 626 4.06 0.77 20.39
C PRO A 626 4.68 1.65 19.30
N VAL A 627 6.00 1.86 19.40
CA VAL A 627 6.83 2.50 18.38
C VAL A 627 7.23 1.44 17.36
N LYS A 628 6.93 1.67 16.08
CA LYS A 628 7.24 0.72 15.02
C LYS A 628 8.76 0.55 14.91
N ARG A 629 9.22 -0.70 14.80
CA ARG A 629 10.61 -1.06 14.49
C ARG A 629 10.76 -1.55 13.07
N GLY A 630 11.92 -1.32 12.45
CA GLY A 630 12.21 -1.79 11.10
C GLY A 630 13.26 -0.99 10.35
N PHE A 631 13.43 -1.36 9.09
CA PHE A 631 14.41 -0.78 8.16
C PHE A 631 13.75 -0.36 6.82
N ASP A 632 12.41 -0.43 6.73
CA ASP A 632 11.63 -0.24 5.50
C ASP A 632 11.50 1.23 5.05
N ILE A 633 12.30 2.13 5.63
CA ILE A 633 12.42 3.55 5.24
C ILE A 633 13.76 3.88 4.57
N LEU A 634 14.60 2.86 4.40
CA LEU A 634 15.93 2.99 3.81
C LEU A 634 15.90 2.72 2.32
N SER A 635 16.74 3.44 1.59
CA SER A 635 16.97 3.25 0.15
C SER A 635 18.21 2.39 -0.10
N GLY A 636 18.19 1.61 -1.19
CA GLY A 636 19.34 0.79 -1.63
C GLY A 636 19.46 -0.57 -0.92
N SER A 637 20.69 -1.05 -0.70
CA SER A 637 20.96 -2.29 0.03
C SER A 637 21.44 -1.97 1.45
N TRP A 638 20.82 -2.54 2.46
CA TRP A 638 21.19 -2.36 3.87
C TRP A 638 21.37 -3.70 4.60
N SER A 639 22.08 -3.66 5.72
CA SER A 639 22.16 -4.78 6.66
C SER A 639 21.17 -4.56 7.80
N GLU A 640 20.31 -5.56 8.01
CA GLU A 640 19.41 -5.58 9.17
C GLU A 640 20.17 -6.04 10.42
N PHE A 641 19.75 -5.53 11.57
CA PHE A 641 20.20 -6.01 12.86
C PHE A 641 19.00 -6.28 13.78
N HIS A 642 19.24 -7.12 14.78
CA HIS A 642 18.29 -7.44 15.84
C HIS A 642 18.86 -7.02 17.19
N ASN A 643 17.99 -6.62 18.11
CA ASN A 643 18.37 -6.39 19.50
C ASN A 643 18.26 -7.73 20.24
N PRO A 644 19.38 -8.33 20.68
CA PRO A 644 19.31 -9.61 21.37
C PRO A 644 18.61 -9.45 22.71
N LEU A 645 17.75 -10.40 23.05
CA LEU A 645 17.19 -10.54 24.39
C LEU A 645 17.84 -11.75 25.08
N THR A 646 18.76 -11.47 26.00
CA THR A 646 19.37 -12.46 26.89
C THR A 646 18.88 -12.31 28.33
N GLN A 647 18.32 -11.15 28.68
CA GLN A 647 17.77 -10.84 29.98
C GLN A 647 16.38 -10.20 29.86
N LEU A 648 15.37 -10.83 30.45
CA LEU A 648 13.98 -10.38 30.45
C LEU A 648 13.54 -10.04 31.88
N PRO A 649 13.30 -8.76 32.23
CA PRO A 649 12.79 -8.42 33.55
C PRO A 649 11.43 -9.05 33.84
N LEU A 650 11.15 -9.34 35.12
CA LEU A 650 9.87 -9.89 35.56
C LEU A 650 8.69 -8.98 35.14
N GLY A 651 7.70 -9.54 34.46
CA GLY A 651 6.53 -8.82 33.95
C GLY A 651 6.72 -8.09 32.62
N GLU A 652 7.96 -7.95 32.14
CA GLU A 652 8.26 -7.34 30.84
C GLU A 652 8.08 -8.34 29.69
N ARG A 653 7.88 -7.79 28.49
CA ARG A 653 7.60 -8.58 27.27
C ARG A 653 8.84 -8.75 26.40
N GLY A 654 8.98 -9.94 25.81
CA GLY A 654 9.92 -10.26 24.74
C GLY A 654 9.20 -10.76 23.49
N ASP A 655 9.69 -10.38 22.32
CA ASP A 655 9.25 -10.91 21.03
C ASP A 655 10.13 -12.12 20.65
N VAL A 656 9.49 -13.22 20.25
CA VAL A 656 10.15 -14.39 19.67
C VAL A 656 9.78 -14.49 18.20
N THR A 657 10.79 -14.60 17.33
CA THR A 657 10.59 -14.85 15.90
C THR A 657 11.26 -16.15 15.48
N LEU A 658 10.48 -17.02 14.86
CA LEU A 658 10.92 -18.26 14.24
C LEU A 658 10.89 -18.07 12.73
N HIS A 659 12.05 -18.22 12.09
CA HIS A 659 12.16 -18.16 10.65
C HIS A 659 12.41 -19.56 10.11
N CYS A 660 11.34 -20.17 9.58
CA CYS A 660 11.40 -21.46 8.91
C CYS A 660 11.47 -21.23 7.40
N TRP A 661 12.60 -21.60 6.80
CA TRP A 661 12.77 -21.55 5.36
C TRP A 661 12.69 -22.96 4.77
N ARG A 662 12.04 -23.08 3.62
CA ARG A 662 11.86 -24.34 2.90
C ARG A 662 12.33 -24.21 1.45
N LYS A 663 13.23 -25.09 1.05
CA LYS A 663 13.65 -25.24 -0.34
C LYS A 663 12.52 -25.87 -1.14
N HIS A 664 12.03 -25.17 -2.15
CA HIS A 664 11.08 -25.70 -3.13
C HIS A 664 11.39 -25.13 -4.52
N GLY A 665 11.03 -25.86 -5.57
CA GLY A 665 11.09 -25.32 -6.93
C GLY A 665 9.92 -24.38 -7.18
N THR A 666 10.08 -23.40 -8.08
CA THR A 666 9.05 -22.40 -8.40
C THR A 666 7.70 -23.00 -8.80
N ASN A 667 7.69 -24.22 -9.34
CA ASN A 667 6.49 -24.94 -9.78
C ASN A 667 6.25 -26.27 -9.06
N THR A 668 6.82 -26.50 -7.87
CA THR A 668 6.57 -27.74 -7.13
C THR A 668 5.09 -27.80 -6.69
N PRO A 669 4.32 -28.82 -7.14
CA PRO A 669 2.98 -29.07 -6.65
C PRO A 669 2.91 -29.11 -5.12
N GLN A 670 1.89 -28.50 -4.51
CA GLN A 670 1.72 -28.53 -3.05
C GLN A 670 1.57 -29.98 -2.55
N GLU A 671 0.96 -30.85 -3.35
CA GLU A 671 0.83 -32.28 -3.11
C GLU A 671 2.16 -33.06 -3.16
N ASN A 672 3.29 -32.41 -3.50
CA ASN A 672 4.62 -33.01 -3.49
C ASN A 672 5.50 -32.48 -2.36
N ILE A 673 4.92 -31.75 -1.39
CA ILE A 673 5.65 -31.10 -0.30
C ILE A 673 5.37 -31.78 1.04
N ASP A 674 6.42 -32.15 1.77
CA ASP A 674 6.31 -32.76 3.10
C ASP A 674 5.36 -31.98 4.04
N TYR A 675 4.63 -32.68 4.90
CA TYR A 675 3.92 -32.04 6.01
C TYR A 675 4.92 -31.77 7.13
N LEU A 676 5.08 -30.50 7.52
CA LEU A 676 5.98 -30.15 8.64
C LEU A 676 5.22 -29.91 9.93
N ILE A 677 5.92 -30.25 11.00
CA ILE A 677 5.63 -29.81 12.35
C ILE A 677 6.85 -29.07 12.90
N LEU A 678 6.62 -28.01 13.65
CA LEU A 678 7.65 -27.22 14.32
C LEU A 678 7.38 -27.27 15.82
N THR A 679 8.34 -27.72 16.61
CA THR A 679 8.28 -27.68 18.07
C THR A 679 9.25 -26.63 18.58
N GLU A 680 8.71 -25.65 19.29
CA GLU A 680 9.43 -24.53 19.88
C GLU A 680 9.46 -24.66 21.41
N PRO A 681 10.63 -24.93 22.01
CA PRO A 681 10.80 -24.95 23.46
C PRO A 681 10.64 -23.56 24.08
N ILE A 682 9.90 -23.47 25.18
CA ILE A 682 9.66 -22.24 25.94
C ILE A 682 10.65 -22.19 27.11
N PRO A 683 11.40 -21.10 27.33
CA PRO A 683 12.19 -20.95 28.54
C PRO A 683 11.28 -20.97 29.78
N ALA A 684 11.57 -21.85 30.74
CA ALA A 684 10.71 -22.11 31.89
C ALA A 684 10.43 -20.85 32.73
N GLY A 685 11.35 -19.88 32.76
CA GLY A 685 11.12 -18.59 33.42
C GLY A 685 10.06 -17.69 32.79
N THR A 686 9.45 -18.10 31.67
CA THR A 686 8.58 -17.23 30.87
C THR A 686 7.21 -17.84 30.63
N MET A 687 6.24 -16.97 30.38
CA MET A 687 4.89 -17.36 29.96
C MET A 687 4.60 -16.83 28.55
N VAL A 688 3.92 -17.63 27.73
CA VAL A 688 3.54 -17.25 26.37
C VAL A 688 2.22 -16.48 26.38
N LEU A 689 2.19 -15.31 25.73
CA LEU A 689 0.95 -14.59 25.43
C LEU A 689 0.27 -15.23 24.21
N THR A 690 -0.73 -16.07 24.45
CA THR A 690 -1.33 -16.90 23.40
C THR A 690 -1.99 -16.09 22.28
N GLU A 691 -2.54 -14.93 22.59
CA GLU A 691 -3.14 -13.97 21.65
C GLU A 691 -2.12 -13.31 20.72
N SER A 692 -0.84 -13.34 21.09
CA SER A 692 0.24 -12.77 20.27
C SER A 692 0.75 -13.73 19.18
N ILE A 693 0.40 -15.01 19.27
CA ILE A 693 0.88 -16.07 18.38
C ILE A 693 0.31 -15.85 16.97
N ARG A 694 1.19 -15.63 16.00
CA ARG A 694 0.83 -15.32 14.60
C ARG A 694 1.85 -15.88 13.63
N GLY A 695 1.41 -16.26 12.44
CA GLY A 695 2.27 -16.83 11.39
C GLY A 695 1.52 -17.81 10.51
N ASN A 696 2.22 -18.42 9.55
CA ASN A 696 1.61 -19.35 8.62
C ASN A 696 1.66 -20.79 9.13
N PHE A 697 0.71 -21.14 10.00
CA PHE A 697 0.43 -22.53 10.41
C PHE A 697 -1.07 -22.83 10.29
N GLU A 698 -1.47 -24.10 10.43
CA GLU A 698 -2.88 -24.52 10.48
C GLU A 698 -3.42 -24.50 11.91
N ARG A 699 -2.61 -24.99 12.85
CA ARG A 699 -2.92 -25.06 14.29
C ARG A 699 -1.62 -24.93 15.08
N TYR A 700 -1.73 -24.53 16.34
CA TYR A 700 -0.70 -24.75 17.34
C TYR A 700 -1.27 -25.46 18.57
N GLU A 701 -0.41 -26.13 19.31
CA GLU A 701 -0.71 -26.75 20.60
C GLU A 701 0.31 -26.29 21.63
N LEU A 702 -0.16 -26.01 22.84
CA LEU A 702 0.70 -25.76 23.99
C LEU A 702 0.83 -27.04 24.79
N SER A 703 2.07 -27.39 25.10
CA SER A 703 2.44 -28.48 25.98
C SER A 703 3.35 -27.93 27.08
N PRO A 704 3.48 -28.62 28.22
CA PRO A 704 4.41 -28.18 29.26
C PRO A 704 5.81 -27.94 28.68
N GLY A 705 6.26 -26.68 28.69
CA GLY A 705 7.58 -26.27 28.19
C GLY A 705 7.75 -26.12 26.67
N ALA A 706 6.69 -26.26 25.84
CA ALA A 706 6.83 -26.10 24.38
C ALA A 706 5.54 -25.70 23.65
N ILE A 707 5.70 -25.01 22.52
CA ILE A 707 4.65 -24.77 21.50
C ILE A 707 4.90 -25.66 20.30
N THR A 708 3.89 -26.40 19.84
CA THR A 708 3.96 -27.20 18.63
C THR A 708 3.09 -26.60 17.53
N PHE A 709 3.69 -26.16 16.43
CA PHE A 709 3.02 -25.59 15.26
C PHE A 709 2.87 -26.63 14.15
N PHE A 710 1.63 -26.81 13.68
CA PHE A 710 1.28 -27.68 12.56
C PHE A 710 1.34 -26.86 11.26
N ILE A 711 2.46 -26.96 10.55
CA ILE A 711 2.76 -26.12 9.37
C ILE A 711 2.06 -26.65 8.11
N GLY A 712 1.97 -27.98 7.97
CA GLY A 712 1.39 -28.64 6.81
C GLY A 712 2.33 -28.66 5.58
N ASN A 713 1.75 -28.81 4.40
CA ASN A 713 2.46 -28.97 3.11
C ASN A 713 2.66 -27.64 2.35
N ARG A 714 2.70 -26.51 3.04
CA ARG A 714 2.77 -25.17 2.43
C ARG A 714 4.14 -24.88 1.79
N ASN A 715 4.16 -24.18 0.65
CA ASN A 715 5.40 -23.82 -0.05
C ASN A 715 6.30 -22.88 0.78
N SER A 716 5.69 -21.86 1.39
CA SER A 716 6.38 -20.88 2.25
C SER A 716 5.80 -20.91 3.65
N VAL A 717 6.66 -21.12 4.65
CA VAL A 717 6.30 -21.05 6.07
C VAL A 717 6.41 -19.60 6.58
N GLY A 718 7.40 -18.84 6.09
CA GLY A 718 7.62 -17.46 6.50
C GLY A 718 8.02 -17.35 7.98
N LEU A 719 7.59 -16.26 8.62
CA LEU A 719 7.86 -15.98 10.02
C LEU A 719 6.70 -16.43 10.90
N ILE A 720 7.02 -17.10 12.01
CA ILE A 720 6.10 -17.33 13.12
C ILE A 720 6.58 -16.45 14.27
N ARG A 721 5.67 -15.66 14.84
CA ARG A 721 5.97 -14.70 15.91
C ARG A 721 5.05 -14.94 17.09
N TYR A 722 5.58 -14.79 18.29
CA TYR A 722 4.82 -14.79 19.53
C TYR A 722 5.57 -13.98 20.58
N GLN A 723 4.88 -13.63 21.66
CA GLN A 723 5.43 -12.89 22.78
C GLN A 723 5.53 -13.77 24.01
N ILE A 724 6.60 -13.56 24.76
CA ILE A 724 6.84 -14.14 26.08
C ILE A 724 6.87 -13.03 27.13
N VAL A 725 6.50 -13.36 28.37
CA VAL A 725 6.55 -12.47 29.53
C VAL A 725 7.44 -13.08 30.58
N GLY A 726 8.29 -12.28 31.22
CA GLY A 726 9.07 -12.72 32.38
C GLY A 726 8.13 -13.14 33.51
N TYR A 727 8.21 -14.40 33.93
CA TYR A 727 7.27 -15.00 34.89
C TYR A 727 7.94 -15.47 36.19
N LEU A 728 9.12 -16.09 36.10
CA LEU A 728 9.84 -16.62 37.26
C LEU A 728 11.33 -16.25 37.17
N PRO A 729 11.90 -15.48 38.12
CA PRO A 729 13.32 -15.09 38.05
C PRO A 729 14.26 -16.30 38.07
N GLY A 730 15.37 -16.22 37.32
CA GLY A 730 16.31 -17.34 37.18
C GLY A 730 17.13 -17.34 35.89
N GLU A 731 17.93 -18.38 35.70
CA GLU A 731 18.69 -18.66 34.48
C GLU A 731 18.11 -19.91 33.81
N TYR A 732 17.60 -19.77 32.58
CA TYR A 732 16.89 -20.83 31.88
C TYR A 732 17.58 -21.23 30.59
N ARG A 733 17.73 -22.54 30.37
CA ARG A 733 18.27 -23.09 29.14
C ARG A 733 17.11 -23.49 28.22
N THR A 734 17.25 -23.22 26.93
CA THR A 734 16.23 -23.60 25.94
C THR A 734 16.83 -24.54 24.91
N LEU A 735 16.15 -25.66 24.68
CA LEU A 735 16.44 -26.56 23.57
C LEU A 735 16.36 -25.82 22.23
N PRO A 736 17.01 -26.33 21.18
CA PRO A 736 16.79 -25.89 19.81
C PRO A 736 15.32 -25.99 19.41
N THR A 737 14.84 -25.01 18.64
CA THR A 737 13.61 -25.15 17.84
C THR A 737 13.81 -26.30 16.85
N LEU A 738 12.80 -27.16 16.71
CA LEU A 738 12.90 -28.39 15.93
C LEU A 738 11.81 -28.44 14.86
N VAL A 739 12.22 -28.46 13.59
CA VAL A 739 11.32 -28.60 12.43
C VAL A 739 11.55 -29.95 11.78
N ARG A 740 10.51 -30.78 11.68
CA ARG A 740 10.62 -32.13 11.08
C ARG A 740 9.45 -32.50 10.20
N SER A 741 9.66 -33.45 9.29
CA SER A 741 8.56 -34.04 8.54
C SER A 741 7.69 -34.89 9.46
N PHE A 742 6.37 -34.72 9.37
CA PHE A 742 5.41 -35.45 10.18
C PHE A 742 5.40 -36.94 9.85
N TYR A 743 5.50 -37.29 8.57
CA TYR A 743 5.48 -38.69 8.11
C TYR A 743 6.87 -39.30 7.95
N ARG A 744 7.92 -38.47 7.98
CA ARG A 744 9.33 -38.85 7.89
C ARG A 744 10.14 -38.16 8.98
N PRO A 745 9.88 -38.46 10.28
CA PRO A 745 10.46 -37.73 11.40
C PRO A 745 11.99 -37.79 11.47
N GLU A 746 12.62 -38.75 10.79
CA GLU A 746 14.07 -38.82 10.61
C GLU A 746 14.64 -37.62 9.85
N ARG A 747 13.82 -36.91 9.06
CA ARG A 747 14.18 -35.66 8.37
C ARG A 747 13.83 -34.49 9.26
N MET A 748 14.84 -33.80 9.78
CA MET A 748 14.69 -32.68 10.69
C MET A 748 15.76 -31.60 10.50
N ALA A 749 15.41 -30.38 10.92
CA ALA A 749 16.30 -29.25 11.08
C ALA A 749 16.13 -28.66 12.48
N VAL A 750 17.24 -28.21 13.08
CA VAL A 750 17.30 -27.65 14.43
C VAL A 750 17.89 -26.25 14.40
N SER A 751 17.45 -25.40 15.34
CA SER A 751 18.09 -24.10 15.59
C SER A 751 19.31 -24.23 16.50
N GLN A 752 19.86 -23.11 16.96
CA GLN A 752 20.86 -23.10 18.03
C GLN A 752 20.20 -23.15 19.42
N VAL A 753 20.92 -23.73 20.39
CA VAL A 753 20.65 -23.61 21.82
C VAL A 753 20.72 -22.14 22.23
N LYS A 754 19.82 -21.69 23.11
CA LYS A 754 19.87 -20.36 23.72
C LYS A 754 19.62 -20.42 25.23
N THR A 755 20.09 -19.40 25.92
CA THR A 755 19.77 -19.15 27.33
C THR A 755 19.00 -17.84 27.45
N LEU A 756 18.13 -17.76 28.45
CA LEU A 756 17.40 -16.55 28.81
C LEU A 756 17.40 -16.42 30.33
N SER A 757 17.87 -15.28 30.83
CA SER A 757 17.76 -14.95 32.25
C SER A 757 16.50 -14.14 32.47
N VAL A 758 15.72 -14.49 33.48
CA VAL A 758 14.59 -13.67 33.93
C VAL A 758 15.03 -12.93 35.19
N LEU A 759 14.99 -11.61 35.15
CA LEU A 759 15.49 -10.76 36.23
C LEU A 759 14.38 -10.46 37.25
N ASP A 760 14.74 -10.10 38.48
CA ASP A 760 13.79 -9.60 39.48
C ASP A 760 13.14 -8.26 39.04
N ARG A 761 12.01 -7.92 39.67
CA ARG A 761 11.14 -6.77 39.30
C ARG A 761 11.87 -5.43 39.17
N ASP A 762 12.93 -5.20 39.94
CA ASP A 762 13.65 -3.91 39.97
C ASP A 762 14.94 -3.90 39.15
N GLN A 763 15.27 -5.01 38.48
CA GLN A 763 16.49 -5.14 37.68
C GLN A 763 16.22 -4.81 36.21
N LYS A 764 17.02 -3.90 35.66
CA LYS A 764 17.00 -3.58 34.23
C LYS A 764 17.93 -4.52 33.44
N SER A 765 17.51 -4.88 32.23
CA SER A 765 18.35 -5.64 31.30
C SER A 765 19.64 -4.88 30.98
N LYS A 766 20.75 -5.62 30.91
CA LYS A 766 22.05 -5.12 30.44
C LYS A 766 22.25 -5.33 28.94
N ASP A 767 21.26 -5.90 28.24
CA ASP A 767 21.31 -6.06 26.79
C ASP A 767 21.36 -4.67 26.12
N GLU A 768 22.30 -4.49 25.18
CA GLU A 768 22.39 -3.25 24.42
C GLU A 768 21.19 -3.11 23.49
N TYR A 769 20.43 -2.01 23.62
CA TYR A 769 19.32 -1.69 22.74
C TYR A 769 19.76 -0.66 21.70
N ARG A 770 19.73 -1.05 20.43
CA ARG A 770 20.00 -0.16 19.29
C ARG A 770 18.68 0.19 18.61
N LEU A 771 18.40 1.48 18.47
CA LEU A 771 17.22 1.98 17.75
C LEU A 771 17.36 1.68 16.26
N SER A 772 16.37 1.02 15.68
CA SER A 772 16.28 0.83 14.23
C SER A 772 15.99 2.18 13.53
N PRO A 773 16.28 2.32 12.22
CA PRO A 773 15.97 3.54 11.47
C PRO A 773 14.51 3.97 11.60
N VAL A 774 13.56 3.02 11.54
CA VAL A 774 12.13 3.33 11.70
C VAL A 774 11.82 3.83 13.11
N GLU A 775 12.46 3.27 14.15
CA GLU A 775 12.28 3.77 15.52
C GLU A 775 12.83 5.19 15.66
N LEU A 776 13.99 5.50 15.09
CA LEU A 776 14.55 6.85 15.11
C LEU A 776 13.61 7.85 14.41
N TYR A 777 13.06 7.48 13.27
CA TYR A 777 12.10 8.31 12.54
C TYR A 777 10.81 8.52 13.32
N GLU A 778 10.19 7.45 13.85
CA GLU A 778 8.93 7.52 14.58
C GLU A 778 9.08 8.26 15.91
N LEU A 779 10.14 8.00 16.68
CA LEU A 779 10.42 8.76 17.91
C LEU A 779 10.68 10.23 17.59
N GLY A 780 11.44 10.53 16.53
CA GLY A 780 11.66 11.88 16.03
C GLY A 780 10.36 12.62 15.76
N LYS A 781 9.45 11.98 15.01
CA LYS A 781 8.12 12.52 14.68
C LYS A 781 7.23 12.71 15.91
N LEU A 782 7.24 11.74 16.83
CA LEU A 782 6.43 11.78 18.06
C LEU A 782 6.89 12.90 19.01
N TYR A 783 8.20 13.05 19.23
CA TYR A 783 8.74 14.15 20.03
C TYR A 783 8.54 15.51 19.35
N TYR A 784 8.66 15.58 18.02
CA TYR A 784 8.37 16.78 17.25
C TYR A 784 6.91 17.23 17.45
N GLY A 785 5.96 16.29 17.37
CA GLY A 785 4.53 16.57 17.61
C GLY A 785 4.19 16.96 19.05
N LYS A 786 5.02 16.60 20.03
CA LYS A 786 4.92 17.04 21.43
C LYS A 786 5.67 18.35 21.72
N GLU A 787 6.22 19.00 20.69
CA GLU A 787 7.06 20.20 20.82
C GLU A 787 8.33 19.98 21.67
N ASN A 788 8.74 18.73 21.89
CA ASN A 788 10.03 18.41 22.52
C ASN A 788 11.11 18.34 21.44
N TYR A 789 11.48 19.53 20.94
CA TYR A 789 12.39 19.64 19.79
C TYR A 789 13.80 19.11 20.04
N ALA A 790 14.26 19.06 21.30
CA ALA A 790 15.61 18.57 21.63
C ALA A 790 15.75 17.05 21.37
N GLU A 791 14.79 16.26 21.85
CA GLU A 791 14.77 14.80 21.62
C GLU A 791 14.44 14.45 20.16
N ALA A 792 13.54 15.22 19.53
CA ALA A 792 13.24 15.07 18.12
C ALA A 792 14.50 15.26 17.26
N ASP A 793 15.29 16.29 17.55
CA ASP A 793 16.52 16.62 16.85
C ASP A 793 17.60 15.52 17.00
N ASP A 794 17.79 14.95 18.20
CA ASP A 794 18.73 13.85 18.41
C ASP A 794 18.40 12.64 17.53
N HIS A 795 17.15 12.18 17.60
CA HIS A 795 16.71 10.99 16.86
C HIS A 795 16.76 11.21 15.35
N LEU A 796 16.23 12.33 14.86
CA LEU A 796 16.22 12.64 13.43
C LEU A 796 17.63 12.89 12.89
N THR A 797 18.53 13.50 13.66
CA THR A 797 19.92 13.71 13.24
C THR A 797 20.67 12.38 13.13
N ARG A 798 20.48 11.48 14.10
CA ARG A 798 21.06 10.13 14.06
C ARG A 798 20.52 9.33 12.88
N LEU A 799 19.24 9.49 12.55
CA LEU A 799 18.65 8.89 11.35
C LEU A 799 19.30 9.45 10.08
N PHE A 800 19.30 10.77 9.93
CA PHE A 800 19.77 11.48 8.74
C PHE A 800 21.25 11.27 8.44
N ARG A 801 22.10 11.23 9.47
CA ARG A 801 23.57 11.10 9.31
C ARG A 801 24.04 9.67 9.07
N ASN A 802 23.36 8.68 9.63
CA ASN A 802 23.84 7.29 9.61
C ASN A 802 23.18 6.43 8.53
N HIS A 803 22.12 6.92 7.87
CA HIS A 803 21.32 6.12 6.96
C HIS A 803 20.89 6.87 5.69
N SER A 804 20.85 6.15 4.57
CA SER A 804 20.33 6.66 3.29
C SER A 804 18.82 6.42 3.24
N LEU A 805 18.03 7.48 3.39
CA LEU A 805 16.56 7.41 3.47
C LEU A 805 15.91 7.39 2.10
N ASP A 806 14.72 6.80 2.01
CA ASP A 806 13.83 6.96 0.84
C ASP A 806 13.44 8.42 0.63
N ALA A 807 13.14 8.81 -0.61
CA ALA A 807 12.97 10.21 -0.99
C ALA A 807 11.92 10.96 -0.14
N GLU A 808 10.76 10.33 0.11
CA GLU A 808 9.69 10.94 0.91
C GLU A 808 10.09 11.08 2.39
N VAL A 809 10.67 10.02 2.97
CA VAL A 809 11.12 10.04 4.38
C VAL A 809 12.27 11.02 4.56
N TYR A 810 13.15 11.14 3.56
CA TYR A 810 14.22 12.13 3.53
C TYR A 810 13.66 13.56 3.56
N LYS A 811 12.70 13.88 2.67
CA LYS A 811 12.05 15.21 2.62
C LYS A 811 11.46 15.56 3.99
N GLN A 812 10.64 14.69 4.55
CA GLN A 812 9.99 14.92 5.85
C GLN A 812 11.00 15.02 7.01
N THR A 813 12.05 14.21 7.00
CA THR A 813 13.11 14.26 8.02
C THR A 813 13.86 15.59 7.96
N VAL A 814 14.18 16.08 6.76
CA VAL A 814 14.84 17.38 6.56
C VAL A 814 13.93 18.54 6.98
N GLU A 815 12.64 18.51 6.63
CA GLU A 815 11.67 19.53 7.07
C GLU A 815 11.54 19.57 8.60
N MET A 816 11.43 18.42 9.25
CA MET A 816 11.39 18.34 10.72
C MET A 816 12.71 18.83 11.33
N LEU A 817 13.87 18.44 10.80
CA LEU A 817 15.18 18.88 11.26
C LEU A 817 15.43 20.38 11.08
N PHE A 818 14.95 20.95 9.97
CA PHE A 818 14.95 22.40 9.74
C PHE A 818 14.13 23.11 10.83
N ASN A 819 12.91 22.63 11.06
CA ASN A 819 12.02 23.21 12.08
C ASN A 819 12.55 23.03 13.51
N THR A 820 13.11 21.86 13.87
CA THR A 820 13.72 21.65 15.20
C THR A 820 14.92 22.58 15.38
N SER A 821 15.77 22.73 14.37
CA SER A 821 16.93 23.62 14.40
C SER A 821 16.53 25.08 14.60
N LEU A 822 15.45 25.53 13.94
CA LEU A 822 14.89 26.88 14.12
C LEU A 822 14.35 27.14 15.54
N LYS A 823 13.77 26.11 16.17
CA LYS A 823 13.24 26.22 17.55
C LYS A 823 14.33 26.13 18.62
N LEU A 824 15.37 25.34 18.35
CA LEU A 824 16.52 25.19 19.25
C LEU A 824 17.59 26.28 19.08
N GLY A 825 17.48 27.12 18.03
CA GLY A 825 18.45 28.19 17.75
C GLY A 825 19.82 27.67 17.30
N LYS A 826 19.84 26.57 16.52
CA LYS A 826 21.08 25.97 16.01
C LYS A 826 21.42 26.52 14.62
N ASP A 827 21.98 27.73 14.56
CA ASP A 827 22.17 28.51 13.32
C ASP A 827 22.88 27.73 12.19
N GLN A 828 23.92 26.95 12.50
CA GLN A 828 24.63 26.12 11.52
C GLN A 828 23.71 25.10 10.83
N TYR A 829 22.86 24.43 11.61
CA TYR A 829 21.94 23.41 11.09
C TYR A 829 20.72 24.00 10.40
N VAL A 830 20.26 25.18 10.85
CA VAL A 830 19.23 25.95 10.13
C VAL A 830 19.67 26.21 8.69
N VAL A 831 20.91 26.68 8.49
CA VAL A 831 21.44 26.93 7.15
C VAL A 831 21.65 25.64 6.36
N GLU A 832 22.21 24.59 6.98
CA GLU A 832 22.41 23.28 6.34
C GLU A 832 21.10 22.72 5.76
N TYR A 833 20.06 22.62 6.59
CA TYR A 833 18.79 22.04 6.15
C TYR A 833 18.02 22.97 5.22
N PHE A 834 18.11 24.29 5.39
CA PHE A 834 17.52 25.25 4.46
C PHE A 834 18.12 25.15 3.06
N GLU A 835 19.45 25.01 2.95
CA GLU A 835 20.12 24.81 1.65
C GLU A 835 19.65 23.52 0.97
N ILE A 836 19.48 22.44 1.73
CA ILE A 836 18.93 21.18 1.20
C ILE A 836 17.49 21.38 0.69
N ILE A 837 16.64 22.08 1.46
CA ILE A 837 15.27 22.38 1.06
C ILE A 837 15.26 23.23 -0.22
N LYS A 838 16.04 24.32 -0.25
CA LYS A 838 16.14 25.24 -1.39
C LYS A 838 16.60 24.54 -2.67
N GLU A 839 17.58 23.63 -2.58
CA GLU A 839 18.14 22.96 -3.76
C GLU A 839 17.30 21.77 -4.24
N LYS A 840 16.78 20.95 -3.32
CA LYS A 840 16.10 19.69 -3.67
C LYS A 840 14.58 19.76 -3.63
N TYR A 841 14.02 20.64 -2.81
CA TYR A 841 12.59 20.72 -2.53
C TYR A 841 12.09 22.17 -2.59
N PRO A 842 12.23 22.85 -3.76
CA PRO A 842 11.86 24.26 -3.91
C PRO A 842 10.35 24.52 -3.79
N ASP A 843 9.54 23.46 -3.76
CA ASP A 843 8.09 23.48 -3.53
C ASP A 843 7.71 23.59 -2.04
N VAL A 844 8.65 23.42 -1.12
CA VAL A 844 8.38 23.51 0.33
C VAL A 844 8.17 24.97 0.73
N GLU A 845 6.97 25.25 1.23
CA GLU A 845 6.61 26.59 1.72
C GLU A 845 7.20 26.83 3.12
N ILE A 846 7.97 27.92 3.25
CA ILE A 846 8.53 28.40 4.52
C ILE A 846 7.85 29.72 4.86
N ASP A 847 7.29 29.82 6.07
CA ASP A 847 6.63 31.04 6.50
C ASP A 847 7.60 32.22 6.70
N PHE A 848 7.03 33.43 6.70
CA PHE A 848 7.78 34.67 6.85
C PHE A 848 8.54 34.77 8.18
N GLU A 849 8.06 34.15 9.27
CA GLU A 849 8.78 34.23 10.55
C GLU A 849 10.04 33.37 10.51
N ASN A 850 9.93 32.16 9.98
CA ASN A 850 10.99 31.19 9.88
C ASN A 850 12.06 31.60 8.84
N ILE A 851 11.67 32.19 7.71
CA ILE A 851 12.65 32.69 6.72
C ILE A 851 13.48 33.86 7.27
N LEU A 852 12.91 34.70 8.14
CA LEU A 852 13.66 35.76 8.83
C LEU A 852 14.67 35.17 9.84
N ARG A 853 14.32 34.04 10.49
CA ARG A 853 15.26 33.30 11.33
C ARG A 853 16.39 32.67 10.52
N VAL A 854 16.12 32.19 9.29
CA VAL A 854 17.16 31.74 8.34
C VAL A 854 18.10 32.89 7.98
N ALA A 855 17.56 34.05 7.63
CA ALA A 855 18.37 35.24 7.33
C ALA A 855 19.25 35.64 8.53
N LYS A 856 18.71 35.55 9.76
CA LYS A 856 19.49 35.74 10.98
C LYS A 856 20.58 34.68 11.15
N ALA A 857 20.28 33.40 10.91
CA ALA A 857 21.27 32.32 11.02
C ALA A 857 22.47 32.53 10.08
N TYR A 858 22.24 32.89 8.81
CA TYR A 858 23.33 33.28 7.90
C TYR A 858 24.19 34.41 8.45
N ARG A 859 23.57 35.41 9.09
CA ARG A 859 24.29 36.54 9.69
C ARG A 859 25.16 36.11 10.87
N GLU A 860 24.63 35.27 11.79
CA GLU A 860 25.39 34.78 12.95
C GLU A 860 26.55 33.88 12.53
N LEU A 861 26.45 33.20 11.38
CA LEU A 861 27.54 32.43 10.77
C LEU A 861 28.55 33.29 9.97
N GLY A 862 28.33 34.60 9.86
CA GLY A 862 29.21 35.52 9.13
C GLY A 862 28.97 35.55 7.61
N GLU A 863 27.91 34.92 7.11
CA GLU A 863 27.52 34.91 5.70
C GLU A 863 26.62 36.11 5.36
N TYR A 864 27.15 37.32 5.50
CA TYR A 864 26.37 38.58 5.42
C TYR A 864 25.67 38.80 4.07
N GLU A 865 26.32 38.42 2.95
CA GLU A 865 25.73 38.58 1.61
C GLU A 865 24.50 37.70 1.44
N ARG A 866 24.58 36.42 1.85
CA ARG A 866 23.44 35.49 1.81
C ARG A 866 22.33 35.93 2.76
N SER A 867 22.68 36.39 3.96
CA SER A 867 21.72 37.01 4.89
C SER A 867 20.96 38.17 4.25
N PHE A 868 21.68 39.11 3.61
CA PHE A 868 21.09 40.23 2.90
C PHE A 868 20.16 39.77 1.77
N LEU A 869 20.58 38.80 0.96
CA LEU A 869 19.75 38.26 -0.13
C LEU A 869 18.45 37.64 0.38
N VAL A 870 18.49 36.89 1.48
CA VAL A 870 17.28 36.31 2.10
C VAL A 870 16.37 37.42 2.64
N TYR A 871 16.90 38.43 3.33
CA TYR A 871 16.09 39.58 3.77
C TYR A 871 15.46 40.33 2.59
N ARG A 872 16.24 40.61 1.54
CA ARG A 872 15.75 41.29 0.34
C ARG A 872 14.63 40.50 -0.33
N ALA A 873 14.83 39.19 -0.55
CA ALA A 873 13.81 38.31 -1.12
C ALA A 873 12.56 38.21 -0.25
N THR A 874 12.71 38.24 1.07
CA THR A 874 11.59 38.24 2.01
C THR A 874 10.76 39.52 1.90
N VAL A 875 11.42 40.68 1.75
CA VAL A 875 10.75 41.98 1.53
C VAL A 875 10.05 42.00 0.17
N GLU A 876 10.70 41.53 -0.89
CA GLU A 876 10.13 41.41 -2.24
C GLU A 876 8.88 40.50 -2.25
N ALA A 877 8.96 39.30 -1.69
CA ALA A 877 7.83 38.38 -1.61
C ALA A 877 6.66 38.96 -0.81
N ARG A 878 6.94 39.76 0.23
CA ARG A 878 5.91 40.47 0.98
C ARG A 878 5.23 41.54 0.13
N PHE A 879 6.01 42.32 -0.63
CA PHE A 879 5.47 43.30 -1.58
C PHE A 879 4.54 42.64 -2.60
N GLU A 880 4.96 41.53 -3.21
CA GLU A 880 4.14 40.78 -4.17
C GLU A 880 2.83 40.30 -3.56
N ARG A 881 2.87 39.80 -2.31
CA ARG A 881 1.65 39.36 -1.62
C ARG A 881 0.71 40.54 -1.33
N GLU A 882 1.23 41.68 -0.90
CA GLU A 882 0.42 42.87 -0.61
C GLU A 882 -0.11 43.53 -1.91
N SER A 883 0.66 43.49 -3.01
CA SER A 883 0.27 44.06 -4.30
C SER A 883 -0.89 43.29 -4.98
N GLN A 884 -1.07 42.01 -4.64
CA GLN A 884 -2.25 41.23 -5.09
C GLN A 884 -3.58 41.87 -4.68
N ILE A 885 -3.62 42.66 -3.59
CA ILE A 885 -4.81 43.42 -3.19
C ILE A 885 -5.20 44.42 -4.28
N ALA A 886 -4.23 45.11 -4.88
CA ALA A 886 -4.47 46.03 -5.99
C ALA A 886 -4.99 45.26 -7.22
N GLY A 887 -4.42 44.09 -7.53
CA GLY A 887 -4.91 43.21 -8.60
C GLY A 887 -6.36 42.76 -8.40
N PHE A 888 -6.74 42.39 -7.17
CA PHE A 888 -8.11 42.02 -6.81
C PHE A 888 -9.10 43.19 -6.99
N LEU A 889 -8.75 44.40 -6.53
CA LEU A 889 -9.55 45.60 -6.70
C LEU A 889 -9.72 45.96 -8.19
N LYS A 890 -8.67 45.78 -8.99
CA LYS A 890 -8.70 45.95 -10.44
C LYS A 890 -9.69 45.00 -11.11
N GLY A 891 -9.71 43.72 -10.72
CA GLY A 891 -10.69 42.73 -11.21
C GLY A 891 -12.16 43.08 -10.92
N ARG A 892 -12.42 44.01 -9.99
CA ARG A 892 -13.76 44.53 -9.63
C ARG A 892 -14.08 45.89 -10.27
N ASN A 893 -13.30 46.30 -11.28
CA ASN A 893 -13.37 47.65 -11.86
C ASN A 893 -13.23 48.76 -10.81
N GLU A 894 -12.42 48.59 -9.76
CA GLU A 894 -12.11 49.64 -8.76
C GLU A 894 -10.71 50.21 -8.97
N PHE A 895 -10.48 50.82 -10.13
CA PHE A 895 -9.16 51.29 -10.53
C PHE A 895 -8.54 52.31 -9.55
N LEU A 896 -9.29 53.31 -9.08
CA LEU A 896 -8.75 54.34 -8.18
C LEU A 896 -8.33 53.76 -6.82
N ASN A 897 -9.07 52.77 -6.31
CA ASN A 897 -8.71 52.09 -5.07
C ASN A 897 -7.49 51.18 -5.29
N ALA A 898 -7.42 50.47 -6.41
CA ALA A 898 -6.27 49.66 -6.79
C ALA A 898 -5.00 50.52 -6.92
N PHE A 899 -5.11 51.68 -7.58
CA PHE A 899 -4.04 52.65 -7.74
C PHE A 899 -3.56 53.17 -6.38
N SER A 900 -4.46 53.64 -5.53
CA SER A 900 -4.09 54.15 -4.20
C SER A 900 -3.38 53.11 -3.33
N VAL A 901 -3.83 51.85 -3.37
CA VAL A 901 -3.16 50.76 -2.65
C VAL A 901 -1.77 50.51 -3.20
N LEU A 902 -1.62 50.38 -4.52
CA LEU A 902 -0.33 50.08 -5.13
C LEU A 902 0.66 51.25 -5.01
N GLU A 903 0.21 52.49 -5.21
CA GLU A 903 1.00 53.70 -5.00
C GLU A 903 1.55 53.76 -3.57
N ARG A 904 0.70 53.53 -2.56
CA ARG A 904 1.15 53.47 -1.16
C ARG A 904 2.21 52.39 -0.96
N LEU A 905 2.00 51.18 -1.47
CA LEU A 905 2.97 50.09 -1.35
C LEU A 905 4.30 50.44 -2.01
N LEU A 906 4.30 51.05 -3.19
CA LEU A 906 5.53 51.46 -3.87
C LEU A 906 6.34 52.50 -3.06
N HIS A 907 5.68 53.32 -2.23
CA HIS A 907 6.35 54.29 -1.35
C HIS A 907 6.81 53.70 -0.01
N GLU A 908 6.14 52.66 0.49
CA GLU A 908 6.47 52.03 1.77
C GLU A 908 7.67 51.06 1.67
N TYR A 909 7.95 50.53 0.47
CA TYR A 909 9.00 49.54 0.24
C TYR A 909 10.33 50.17 -0.25
N PRO A 910 11.48 49.53 0.03
CA PRO A 910 12.80 50.06 -0.37
C PRO A 910 12.93 50.21 -1.88
N ALA A 911 13.68 51.25 -2.32
CA ALA A 911 13.89 51.56 -3.73
C ALA A 911 14.83 50.56 -4.46
N GLU A 912 14.35 49.33 -4.64
CA GLU A 912 15.00 48.22 -5.32
C GLU A 912 14.43 48.01 -6.73
N SER A 913 15.06 47.13 -7.52
CA SER A 913 14.67 46.89 -8.92
C SER A 913 13.22 46.43 -9.10
N TYR A 914 12.68 45.62 -8.17
CA TYR A 914 11.29 45.16 -8.25
C TYR A 914 10.29 46.32 -8.04
N ILE A 915 10.62 47.31 -7.19
CA ILE A 915 9.82 48.53 -7.04
C ILE A 915 9.93 49.42 -8.27
N ALA A 916 11.13 49.53 -8.87
CA ALA A 916 11.35 50.28 -10.10
C ALA A 916 10.44 49.75 -11.23
N ILE A 917 10.45 48.43 -11.47
CA ILE A 917 9.63 47.76 -12.49
C ILE A 917 8.13 48.03 -12.25
N ASN A 918 7.65 47.86 -11.01
CA ASN A 918 6.24 48.04 -10.70
C ASN A 918 5.81 49.53 -10.75
N THR A 919 6.71 50.46 -10.43
CA THR A 919 6.45 51.90 -10.54
C THR A 919 6.29 52.31 -12.01
N TYR A 920 7.18 51.84 -12.88
CA TYR A 920 7.07 52.06 -14.32
C TYR A 920 5.82 51.41 -14.91
N ALA A 921 5.52 50.17 -14.51
CA ALA A 921 4.31 49.47 -14.95
C ALA A 921 3.04 50.22 -14.56
N LEU A 922 2.94 50.69 -13.31
CA LEU A 922 1.79 51.47 -12.84
C LEU A 922 1.61 52.76 -13.64
N ALA A 923 2.70 53.46 -13.97
CA ALA A 923 2.63 54.66 -14.81
C ALA A 923 2.05 54.33 -16.20
N GLY A 924 2.52 53.25 -16.82
CA GLY A 924 1.96 52.74 -18.08
C GLY A 924 0.48 52.35 -17.98
N GLU A 925 0.05 51.75 -16.87
CA GLU A 925 -1.37 51.43 -16.64
C GLU A 925 -2.25 52.68 -16.53
N VAL A 926 -1.79 53.69 -15.79
CA VAL A 926 -2.48 54.99 -15.67
C VAL A 926 -2.62 55.64 -17.04
N TYR A 927 -1.57 55.61 -17.85
CA TYR A 927 -1.58 56.14 -19.21
C TYR A 927 -2.57 55.39 -20.11
N GLY A 928 -2.56 54.04 -20.10
CA GLY A 928 -3.43 53.23 -20.94
C GLY A 928 -4.93 53.41 -20.65
N ILE A 929 -5.29 53.71 -19.39
CA ILE A 929 -6.69 53.96 -19.02
C ILE A 929 -7.18 55.32 -19.51
N ALA A 930 -6.30 56.28 -19.77
CA ALA A 930 -6.65 57.64 -20.16
C ALA A 930 -7.55 57.71 -21.41
N GLU A 931 -7.37 56.81 -22.39
CA GLU A 931 -8.23 56.73 -23.59
C GLU A 931 -9.68 56.35 -23.26
N SER A 932 -9.87 55.53 -22.22
CA SER A 932 -11.19 55.05 -21.77
C SER A 932 -11.80 55.88 -20.63
N ALA A 933 -11.12 56.95 -20.18
CA ALA A 933 -11.58 57.80 -19.08
C ALA A 933 -12.99 58.37 -19.35
N GLY A 934 -13.27 58.72 -20.61
CA GLY A 934 -14.57 59.23 -21.07
C GLY A 934 -15.71 58.20 -21.08
N SER A 935 -15.44 56.91 -20.91
CA SER A 935 -16.45 55.85 -20.88
C SER A 935 -16.51 55.07 -19.56
N ASN A 936 -15.54 55.27 -18.64
CA ASN A 936 -15.51 54.61 -17.34
C ASN A 936 -16.42 55.33 -16.31
N PRO A 937 -17.48 54.69 -15.78
CA PRO A 937 -18.43 55.32 -14.87
C PRO A 937 -17.80 55.82 -13.56
N LYS A 938 -16.88 55.05 -12.96
CA LYS A 938 -16.27 55.41 -11.67
C LYS A 938 -15.27 56.55 -11.78
N LEU A 939 -14.56 56.65 -12.91
CA LEU A 939 -13.67 57.79 -13.18
C LEU A 939 -14.47 59.08 -13.40
N LYS A 940 -15.62 58.98 -14.08
CA LYS A 940 -16.56 60.10 -14.22
C LYS A 940 -17.14 60.56 -12.89
N GLU A 941 -17.58 59.62 -12.05
CA GLU A 941 -18.09 59.94 -10.70
C GLU A 941 -17.03 60.64 -9.83
N ALA A 942 -15.76 60.25 -9.98
CA ALA A 942 -14.64 60.87 -9.29
C ALA A 942 -14.12 62.18 -9.93
N GLY A 943 -14.70 62.61 -11.05
CA GLY A 943 -14.27 63.83 -11.77
C GLY A 943 -12.89 63.72 -12.44
N VAL A 944 -12.36 62.51 -12.62
CA VAL A 944 -11.04 62.28 -13.21
C VAL A 944 -11.13 62.25 -14.73
N THR A 945 -10.41 63.16 -15.39
CA THR A 945 -10.40 63.29 -16.85
C THR A 945 -9.20 62.60 -17.51
N ARG A 946 -9.24 62.48 -18.85
CA ARG A 946 -8.09 62.02 -19.64
C ARG A 946 -6.83 62.86 -19.35
N ILE A 947 -6.98 64.17 -19.19
CA ILE A 947 -5.88 65.10 -18.94
C ILE A 947 -5.26 64.81 -17.56
N ASP A 948 -6.08 64.59 -16.54
CA ASP A 948 -5.61 64.31 -15.19
C ASP A 948 -4.77 63.03 -15.13
N LEU A 949 -5.20 61.98 -15.85
CA LEU A 949 -4.47 60.71 -15.91
C LEU A 949 -3.14 60.82 -16.66
N ILE A 950 -3.10 61.56 -17.77
CA ILE A 950 -1.85 61.77 -18.51
C ILE A 950 -0.88 62.65 -17.71
N ALA A 951 -1.39 63.67 -17.01
CA ALA A 951 -0.59 64.48 -16.09
C ALA A 951 -0.03 63.64 -14.93
N ALA A 952 -0.85 62.77 -14.32
CA ALA A 952 -0.40 61.83 -13.29
C ALA A 952 0.70 60.89 -13.82
N ASN A 953 0.53 60.32 -15.03
CA ASN A 953 1.57 59.51 -15.66
C ASN A 953 2.90 60.27 -15.82
N ILE A 954 2.86 61.53 -16.26
CA ILE A 954 4.07 62.37 -16.37
C ILE A 954 4.76 62.54 -15.02
N HIS A 955 4.00 62.80 -13.95
CA HIS A 955 4.55 62.91 -12.60
C HIS A 955 5.17 61.60 -12.11
N MET A 956 4.52 60.46 -12.36
CA MET A 956 5.03 59.14 -11.99
C MET A 956 6.31 58.79 -12.75
N LEU A 957 6.37 59.08 -14.06
CA LEU A 957 7.57 58.86 -14.86
C LEU A 957 8.72 59.80 -14.46
N ASP A 958 8.43 61.06 -14.11
CA ASP A 958 9.45 61.99 -13.58
C ASP A 958 10.01 61.49 -12.24
N HIS A 959 9.15 60.95 -11.37
CA HIS A 959 9.58 60.30 -10.13
C HIS A 959 10.47 59.07 -10.43
N PHE A 960 10.01 58.16 -11.29
CA PHE A 960 10.77 56.97 -11.69
C PHE A 960 12.17 57.33 -12.23
N LEU A 961 12.25 58.30 -13.15
CA LEU A 961 13.51 58.73 -13.75
C LEU A 961 14.43 59.46 -12.76
N SER A 962 13.86 60.05 -11.70
CA SER A 962 14.63 60.71 -10.65
C SER A 962 15.18 59.71 -9.63
N THR A 963 14.40 58.67 -9.31
CA THR A 963 14.75 57.65 -8.31
C THR A 963 15.66 56.56 -8.90
N TRP A 964 15.38 56.12 -10.13
CA TRP A 964 16.16 55.08 -10.84
C TRP A 964 16.65 55.56 -12.22
N PRO A 965 17.55 56.57 -12.26
CA PRO A 965 17.98 57.20 -13.52
C PRO A 965 18.76 56.29 -14.47
N ASP A 966 19.31 55.20 -13.93
CA ASP A 966 20.14 54.23 -14.65
C ASP A 966 19.43 52.85 -14.81
N ASP A 967 18.14 52.77 -14.48
CA ASP A 967 17.32 51.57 -14.72
C ASP A 967 17.28 51.24 -16.22
N PRO A 968 17.30 49.95 -16.62
CA PRO A 968 17.19 49.56 -18.02
C PRO A 968 15.96 50.11 -18.76
N ALA A 969 14.87 50.43 -18.05
CA ALA A 969 13.67 51.04 -18.62
C ALA A 969 13.71 52.58 -18.66
N ALA A 970 14.77 53.23 -18.17
CA ALA A 970 14.83 54.70 -18.05
C ALA A 970 14.73 55.44 -19.40
N ASP A 971 15.29 54.90 -20.49
CA ASP A 971 15.17 55.52 -21.81
C ASP A 971 13.75 55.35 -22.40
N ALA A 972 13.12 54.20 -22.21
CA ALA A 972 11.73 53.93 -22.58
C ALA A 972 10.74 54.78 -21.76
N ALA A 973 10.96 54.92 -20.45
CA ALA A 973 10.17 55.79 -19.57
C ALA A 973 10.30 57.26 -19.99
N SER A 974 11.50 57.71 -20.33
CA SER A 974 11.76 59.04 -20.87
C SER A 974 11.00 59.30 -22.17
N PHE A 975 10.93 58.32 -23.06
CA PHE A 975 10.17 58.43 -24.32
C PHE A 975 8.65 58.42 -24.09
N THR A 976 8.17 57.58 -23.17
CA THR A 976 6.74 57.55 -22.78
C THR A 976 6.31 58.89 -22.18
N MET A 977 7.17 59.51 -21.36
CA MET A 977 6.93 60.86 -20.83
C MET A 977 6.87 61.90 -21.94
N ALA A 978 7.77 61.82 -22.93
CA ALA A 978 7.77 62.72 -24.08
C ALA A 978 6.48 62.61 -24.92
N ASN A 979 5.99 61.40 -25.17
CA ASN A 979 4.72 61.19 -25.86
C ASN A 979 3.53 61.66 -25.02
N SER A 980 3.56 61.45 -23.71
CA SER A 980 2.51 61.98 -22.81
C SER A 980 2.42 63.51 -22.86
N LEU A 981 3.56 64.19 -23.00
CA LEU A 981 3.59 65.65 -23.21
C LEU A 981 3.05 66.06 -24.59
N LEU A 982 3.31 65.27 -25.64
CA LEU A 982 2.71 65.49 -26.96
C LEU A 982 1.19 65.33 -26.93
N ASP A 983 0.68 64.33 -26.22
CA ASP A 983 -0.74 64.04 -26.06
C ASP A 983 -1.50 65.14 -25.29
N LEU A 984 -0.77 65.94 -24.51
CA LEU A 984 -1.27 67.16 -23.85
C LEU A 984 -0.97 68.44 -24.66
N GLU A 985 -0.47 68.31 -25.89
CA GLU A 985 -0.06 69.40 -26.78
C GLU A 985 1.00 70.34 -26.14
N GLN A 986 1.76 69.86 -25.15
CA GLN A 986 2.82 70.61 -24.48
C GLN A 986 4.14 70.53 -25.26
N PHE A 987 4.14 71.02 -26.49
CA PHE A 987 5.24 70.89 -27.45
C PHE A 987 6.56 71.47 -26.95
N GLU A 988 6.57 72.64 -26.29
CA GLU A 988 7.79 73.22 -25.71
C GLU A 988 8.39 72.34 -24.61
N ALA A 989 7.55 71.78 -23.74
CA ALA A 989 7.99 70.91 -22.65
C ALA A 989 8.53 69.58 -23.20
N ALA A 990 7.87 69.00 -24.21
CA ALA A 990 8.33 67.83 -24.93
C ALA A 990 9.72 68.07 -25.56
N ILE A 991 9.92 69.20 -26.25
CA ILE A 991 11.22 69.57 -26.83
C ILE A 991 12.30 69.67 -25.75
N ALA A 992 12.02 70.37 -24.64
CA ALA A 992 12.99 70.57 -23.57
C ALA A 992 13.41 69.25 -22.90
N ARG A 993 12.45 68.35 -22.65
CA ARG A 993 12.71 67.03 -22.08
C ARG A 993 13.44 66.12 -23.06
N CYS A 994 13.00 66.00 -24.31
CA CYS A 994 13.67 65.19 -25.33
C CYS A 994 15.11 65.58 -25.60
N ARG A 995 15.47 66.88 -25.52
CA ARG A 995 16.87 67.32 -25.65
C ARG A 995 17.72 66.76 -24.52
N LYS A 996 17.26 66.89 -23.27
CA LYS A 996 17.95 66.35 -22.10
C LYS A 996 18.06 64.82 -22.17
N PHE A 997 16.99 64.13 -22.59
CA PHE A 997 16.99 62.67 -22.72
C PHE A 997 17.92 62.19 -23.84
N ALA A 998 17.94 62.86 -24.99
CA ALA A 998 18.88 62.55 -26.07
C ALA A 998 20.35 62.76 -25.66
N GLU A 999 20.63 63.75 -24.79
CA GLU A 999 21.96 63.97 -24.22
C GLU A 999 22.33 62.93 -23.15
N ARG A 1000 21.39 62.56 -22.28
CA ARG A 1000 21.59 61.57 -21.20
C ARG A 1000 21.75 60.14 -21.74
N TYR A 1001 20.99 59.80 -22.79
CA TYR A 1001 20.93 58.44 -23.35
C TYR A 1001 21.43 58.39 -24.80
N PRO A 1002 22.70 58.75 -25.08
CA PRO A 1002 23.24 58.85 -26.45
C PRO A 1002 23.42 57.48 -27.14
N LYS A 1003 23.27 56.38 -26.39
CA LYS A 1003 23.31 55.01 -26.90
C LYS A 1003 21.93 54.34 -26.97
N SER A 1004 20.86 55.04 -26.58
CA SER A 1004 19.50 54.48 -26.59
C SER A 1004 19.07 54.11 -28.01
N LYS A 1005 18.32 53.02 -28.14
CA LYS A 1005 17.64 52.64 -29.38
C LYS A 1005 16.56 53.66 -29.79
N LEU A 1006 16.16 54.56 -28.87
CA LEU A 1006 15.12 55.59 -29.06
C LEU A 1006 15.70 57.00 -29.32
N LEU A 1007 17.02 57.12 -29.49
CA LEU A 1007 17.68 58.42 -29.68
C LEU A 1007 17.11 59.21 -30.87
N ASP A 1008 16.89 58.54 -31.99
CA ASP A 1008 16.28 59.12 -33.18
C ASP A 1008 14.80 59.44 -32.98
N SER A 1009 14.10 58.68 -32.14
CA SER A 1009 12.72 58.96 -31.74
C SER A 1009 12.60 60.24 -30.91
N PHE A 1010 13.54 60.50 -29.98
CA PHE A 1010 13.59 61.78 -29.26
C PHE A 1010 13.80 62.97 -30.22
N TRP A 1011 14.69 62.83 -31.20
CA TRP A 1011 14.89 63.86 -32.23
C TRP A 1011 13.66 64.02 -33.13
N TYR A 1012 12.99 62.94 -33.48
CA TYR A 1012 11.75 63.00 -34.23
C TYR A 1012 10.66 63.77 -33.46
N VAL A 1013 10.46 63.47 -32.17
CA VAL A 1013 9.51 64.20 -31.32
C VAL A 1013 9.85 65.70 -31.26
N ILE A 1014 11.13 66.06 -31.19
CA ILE A 1014 11.57 67.47 -31.28
C ILE A 1014 11.18 68.07 -32.63
N GLY A 1015 11.45 67.38 -33.73
CA GLY A 1015 11.15 67.85 -35.09
C GLY A 1015 9.65 68.03 -35.33
N TYR A 1016 8.84 67.06 -34.90
CA TYR A 1016 7.38 67.13 -34.96
C TYR A 1016 6.82 68.28 -34.11
N SER A 1017 7.30 68.42 -32.86
CA SER A 1017 6.88 69.51 -31.97
C SER A 1017 7.26 70.88 -32.54
N GLN A 1018 8.44 71.02 -33.16
CA GLN A 1018 8.85 72.24 -33.83
C GLN A 1018 7.96 72.57 -35.03
N PHE A 1019 7.52 71.56 -35.77
CA PHE A 1019 6.58 71.73 -36.87
C PHE A 1019 5.20 72.19 -36.38
N ALA A 1020 4.64 71.55 -35.35
CA ALA A 1020 3.39 71.96 -34.72
C ALA A 1020 3.42 73.41 -34.20
N LEU A 1021 4.59 73.86 -33.71
CA LEU A 1021 4.81 75.25 -33.27
C LEU A 1021 5.11 76.25 -34.41
N GLY A 1022 5.03 75.83 -35.67
CA GLY A 1022 5.32 76.68 -36.84
C GLY A 1022 6.80 77.03 -37.03
N LYS A 1023 7.73 76.39 -36.30
CA LYS A 1023 9.19 76.60 -36.41
C LYS A 1023 9.77 75.79 -37.56
N HIS A 1024 9.27 76.04 -38.77
CA HIS A 1024 9.52 75.22 -39.97
C HIS A 1024 11.01 75.00 -40.28
N GLN A 1025 11.86 76.02 -40.12
CA GLN A 1025 13.31 75.85 -40.40
C GLN A 1025 14.02 74.95 -39.40
N ASP A 1026 13.68 75.05 -38.12
CA ASP A 1026 14.25 74.19 -37.09
C ASP A 1026 13.72 72.77 -37.20
N ALA A 1027 12.42 72.63 -37.51
CA ALA A 1027 11.79 71.34 -37.77
C ALA A 1027 12.43 70.61 -38.95
N LEU A 1028 12.70 71.31 -40.07
CA LEU A 1028 13.41 70.75 -41.23
C LEU A 1028 14.81 70.25 -40.84
N LYS A 1029 15.60 71.06 -40.14
CA LYS A 1029 16.95 70.66 -39.69
C LYS A 1029 16.92 69.41 -38.81
N THR A 1030 15.99 69.35 -37.86
CA THR A 1030 15.86 68.22 -36.95
C THR A 1030 15.36 66.97 -37.69
N CYS A 1031 14.37 67.10 -38.57
CA CYS A 1031 13.86 65.98 -39.36
C CYS A 1031 14.90 65.45 -40.36
N GLU A 1032 15.67 66.33 -41.00
CA GLU A 1032 16.78 65.95 -41.88
C GLU A 1032 17.86 65.19 -41.10
N LYS A 1033 18.18 65.63 -39.87
CA LYS A 1033 19.07 64.90 -38.96
C LYS A 1033 18.55 63.49 -38.68
N VAL A 1034 17.25 63.32 -38.40
CA VAL A 1034 16.65 61.99 -38.21
C VAL A 1034 16.73 61.16 -39.49
N ALA A 1035 16.37 61.73 -40.63
CA ALA A 1035 16.29 61.03 -41.92
C ALA A 1035 17.67 60.54 -42.44
N SER A 1036 18.74 61.26 -42.10
CA SER A 1036 20.11 60.96 -42.52
C SER A 1036 20.92 60.14 -41.51
N THR A 1037 20.47 60.06 -40.25
CA THR A 1037 21.18 59.28 -39.22
C THR A 1037 21.10 57.78 -39.49
N LYS A 1038 22.24 57.10 -39.37
CA LYS A 1038 22.35 55.65 -39.32
C LYS A 1038 22.89 55.23 -37.95
N ARG A 1039 22.34 54.16 -37.39
CA ARG A 1039 22.81 53.57 -36.14
C ARG A 1039 23.35 52.17 -36.42
N LYS A 1040 24.35 51.74 -35.67
CA LYS A 1040 24.75 50.33 -35.68
C LYS A 1040 23.85 49.55 -34.74
N ASP A 1041 23.25 48.49 -35.25
CA ASP A 1041 22.48 47.56 -34.44
C ASP A 1041 23.41 46.87 -33.43
N ALA A 1042 23.01 46.82 -32.16
CA ALA A 1042 23.87 46.37 -31.07
C ALA A 1042 24.10 44.86 -31.05
N GLU A 1043 23.22 44.07 -31.66
CA GLU A 1043 23.31 42.59 -31.71
C GLU A 1043 24.03 42.11 -32.97
N THR A 1044 23.81 42.80 -34.10
CA THR A 1044 24.31 42.37 -35.41
C THR A 1044 25.46 43.23 -35.95
N GLY A 1045 25.69 44.42 -35.39
CA GLY A 1045 26.73 45.37 -35.81
C GLY A 1045 26.45 46.08 -37.15
N ILE A 1046 25.34 45.77 -37.81
CA ILE A 1046 24.96 46.29 -39.13
C ILE A 1046 24.46 47.74 -38.98
N GLU A 1047 24.84 48.60 -39.92
CA GLU A 1047 24.27 49.95 -40.01
C GLU A 1047 22.81 49.88 -40.49
N VAL A 1048 21.89 50.26 -39.61
CA VAL A 1048 20.47 50.39 -39.88
C VAL A 1048 20.06 51.86 -39.87
N ALA A 1049 19.10 52.22 -40.73
CA ALA A 1049 18.53 53.56 -40.74
C ALA A 1049 17.83 53.87 -39.40
N ALA A 1050 17.70 55.16 -39.08
CA ALA A 1050 16.83 55.60 -37.99
C ALA A 1050 15.42 55.01 -38.11
N THR A 1051 14.86 54.57 -36.99
CA THR A 1051 13.51 54.02 -36.86
C THR A 1051 12.47 55.01 -37.38
N ASN A 1052 12.61 56.29 -37.05
CA ASN A 1052 11.68 57.35 -37.46
C ASN A 1052 12.06 58.06 -38.77
N LYS A 1053 12.96 57.48 -39.59
CA LYS A 1053 13.44 58.08 -40.84
C LYS A 1053 12.31 58.49 -41.77
N TRP A 1054 11.37 57.58 -42.03
CA TRP A 1054 10.33 57.79 -43.03
C TRP A 1054 9.28 58.80 -42.55
N GLN A 1055 8.93 58.76 -41.26
CA GLN A 1055 8.07 59.76 -40.63
C GLN A 1055 8.71 61.16 -40.67
N ALA A 1056 10.02 61.27 -40.46
CA ALA A 1056 10.72 62.53 -40.57
C ALA A 1056 10.70 63.10 -42.00
N ILE A 1057 10.89 62.25 -43.03
CA ILE A 1057 10.79 62.65 -44.44
C ILE A 1057 9.36 63.09 -44.79
N TYR A 1058 8.35 62.38 -44.28
CA TYR A 1058 6.94 62.76 -44.46
C TYR A 1058 6.64 64.13 -43.85
N ILE A 1059 7.11 64.40 -42.62
CA ILE A 1059 6.99 65.72 -41.98
C ILE A 1059 7.73 66.80 -42.80
N MET A 1060 8.91 66.51 -43.38
CA MET A 1060 9.60 67.45 -44.27
C MET A 1060 8.75 67.80 -45.51
N GLY A 1061 8.06 66.82 -46.10
CA GLY A 1061 7.09 67.04 -47.17
C GLY A 1061 5.95 67.97 -46.74
N GLN A 1062 5.35 67.72 -45.57
CA GLN A 1062 4.32 68.58 -44.98
C GLN A 1062 4.83 70.00 -44.70
N ILE A 1063 6.08 70.14 -44.25
CA ILE A 1063 6.68 71.46 -44.05
C ILE A 1063 6.82 72.20 -45.39
N TYR A 1064 7.39 71.58 -46.44
CA TYR A 1064 7.51 72.23 -47.74
C TYR A 1064 6.16 72.54 -48.38
N HIS A 1065 5.15 71.70 -48.16
CA HIS A 1065 3.77 71.95 -48.55
C HIS A 1065 3.25 73.21 -47.84
N SER A 1066 3.38 73.30 -46.51
CA SER A 1066 2.95 74.46 -45.73
C SER A 1066 3.67 75.76 -46.11
N LEU A 1067 4.92 75.67 -46.58
CA LEU A 1067 5.73 76.81 -47.04
C LEU A 1067 5.40 77.27 -48.48
N GLY A 1068 4.42 76.66 -49.14
CA GLY A 1068 4.04 77.00 -50.51
C GLY A 1068 5.12 76.64 -51.54
N GLN A 1069 5.96 75.64 -51.26
CA GLN A 1069 7.03 75.17 -52.15
C GLN A 1069 6.66 73.80 -52.77
N PRO A 1070 5.68 73.75 -53.70
CA PRO A 1070 5.08 72.50 -54.16
C PRO A 1070 6.08 71.55 -54.82
N ALA A 1071 7.05 72.06 -55.58
CA ALA A 1071 8.07 71.22 -56.21
C ALA A 1071 8.91 70.43 -55.19
N LYS A 1072 9.36 71.08 -54.11
CA LYS A 1072 10.12 70.43 -53.04
C LYS A 1072 9.25 69.53 -52.16
N ALA A 1073 7.99 69.93 -51.95
CA ALA A 1073 7.02 69.10 -51.24
C ALA A 1073 6.81 67.76 -51.96
N ILE A 1074 6.61 67.82 -53.28
CA ILE A 1074 6.49 66.63 -54.14
C ILE A 1074 7.77 65.79 -54.08
N ASP A 1075 8.96 66.41 -54.12
CA ASP A 1075 10.24 65.67 -54.04
C ASP A 1075 10.40 64.88 -52.73
N GLU A 1076 9.96 65.42 -51.60
CA GLU A 1076 9.98 64.70 -50.32
C GLU A 1076 8.83 63.70 -50.19
N TYR A 1077 7.61 64.04 -50.62
CA TYR A 1077 6.47 63.12 -50.61
C TYR A 1077 6.70 61.88 -51.48
N LYS A 1078 7.32 62.02 -52.66
CA LYS A 1078 7.68 60.90 -53.53
C LYS A 1078 8.67 59.91 -52.91
N LYS A 1079 9.41 60.30 -51.87
CA LYS A 1079 10.32 59.37 -51.17
C LYS A 1079 9.55 58.44 -50.23
N VAL A 1080 8.27 58.71 -49.97
CA VAL A 1080 7.45 58.05 -48.95
C VAL A 1080 5.99 57.83 -49.38
N ASP A 1081 5.66 57.97 -50.65
CA ASP A 1081 4.31 57.83 -51.21
C ASP A 1081 3.78 56.39 -51.07
N ASP A 1082 4.67 55.40 -51.13
CA ASP A 1082 4.39 53.99 -50.83
C ASP A 1082 4.05 53.70 -49.36
N ARG A 1083 4.37 54.64 -48.45
CA ARG A 1083 4.27 54.44 -46.98
C ARG A 1083 3.23 55.33 -46.31
N PHE A 1084 2.90 56.48 -46.88
CA PHE A 1084 1.91 57.40 -46.35
C PHE A 1084 0.91 57.78 -47.45
N PRO A 1085 -0.34 57.30 -47.38
CA PRO A 1085 -1.37 57.59 -48.38
C PRO A 1085 -1.56 59.09 -48.65
N ASP A 1086 -1.56 59.90 -47.59
CA ASP A 1086 -1.65 61.37 -47.67
C ASP A 1086 -0.54 62.00 -48.55
N ALA A 1087 0.64 61.38 -48.64
CA ALA A 1087 1.74 61.87 -49.47
C ALA A 1087 1.42 61.69 -50.97
N ASP A 1088 0.81 60.57 -51.35
CA ASP A 1088 0.35 60.29 -52.72
C ASP A 1088 -0.79 61.23 -53.12
N GLU A 1089 -1.79 61.39 -52.24
CA GLU A 1089 -2.91 62.33 -52.45
C GLU A 1089 -2.41 63.79 -52.62
N ALA A 1090 -1.42 64.20 -51.83
CA ALA A 1090 -0.81 65.52 -51.96
C ALA A 1090 -0.09 65.71 -53.31
N ILE A 1091 0.56 64.67 -53.85
CA ILE A 1091 1.20 64.70 -55.18
C ILE A 1091 0.15 64.83 -56.28
N GLU A 1092 -0.96 64.09 -56.19
CA GLU A 1092 -2.07 64.18 -57.14
C GLU A 1092 -2.67 65.60 -57.15
N PHE A 1093 -2.92 66.17 -55.98
CA PHE A 1093 -3.47 67.52 -55.83
C PHE A 1093 -2.67 68.59 -56.61
N PHE A 1094 -1.34 68.56 -56.51
CA PHE A 1094 -0.50 69.56 -57.19
C PHE A 1094 -0.47 69.40 -58.71
N THR A 1095 -0.63 68.19 -59.23
CA THR A 1095 -0.35 67.84 -60.63
C THR A 1095 -1.57 67.85 -61.57
N ARG A 1096 -2.80 68.04 -61.06
CA ARG A 1096 -4.04 68.09 -61.86
C ARG A 1096 -4.06 69.20 -62.93
N LYS A 1097 -4.75 68.97 -64.06
CA LYS A 1097 -4.96 69.95 -65.15
C LYS A 1097 -6.40 70.50 -65.18
N GLU A 1098 -6.59 71.77 -65.55
CA GLU A 1098 -7.93 72.41 -65.54
C GLU A 1098 -8.06 73.54 -66.59
N ILE A 1099 -9.28 73.78 -67.11
CA ILE A 1099 -9.64 74.95 -67.94
C ILE A 1099 -11.08 75.41 -67.69
N SER A 1100 -11.31 76.72 -67.63
CA SER A 1100 -12.63 77.30 -67.32
C SER A 1100 -12.85 78.69 -67.92
N LEU A 1101 -14.10 78.97 -68.31
CA LEU A 1101 -14.60 80.28 -68.78
C LEU A 1101 -15.81 80.72 -67.94
N PRO A 1102 -16.08 82.04 -67.82
CA PRO A 1102 -17.33 82.57 -67.29
C PRO A 1102 -18.53 82.08 -68.11
N GLU A 1103 -19.55 81.58 -67.43
CA GLU A 1103 -20.73 80.97 -68.05
C GLU A 1103 -21.54 81.97 -68.88
N ILE A 1104 -21.70 83.21 -68.38
CA ILE A 1104 -22.35 84.33 -69.08
C ILE A 1104 -21.50 85.60 -68.90
N SER A 1105 -21.31 86.37 -69.98
CA SER A 1105 -20.64 87.67 -69.99
C SER A 1105 -21.43 88.68 -70.82
N THR A 1106 -22.04 89.67 -70.18
CA THR A 1106 -22.74 90.75 -70.89
C THR A 1106 -21.77 91.91 -71.13
N ILE A 1107 -21.67 92.36 -72.38
CA ILE A 1107 -20.74 93.42 -72.81
C ILE A 1107 -21.54 94.49 -73.55
N ARG A 1108 -21.36 95.77 -73.20
CA ARG A 1108 -22.08 96.86 -73.89
C ARG A 1108 -21.53 97.05 -75.31
N PRO A 1109 -22.33 97.55 -76.28
CA PRO A 1109 -21.91 97.64 -77.68
C PRO A 1109 -20.60 98.44 -77.89
N LYS A 1110 -20.32 99.45 -77.06
CA LYS A 1110 -19.13 100.30 -77.13
C LYS A 1110 -17.92 99.77 -76.33
N ASP A 1111 -18.09 98.80 -75.43
CA ASP A 1111 -17.02 98.33 -74.54
C ASP A 1111 -16.07 97.35 -75.25
N ALA A 1112 -14.87 97.13 -74.69
CA ALA A 1112 -13.93 96.13 -75.20
C ALA A 1112 -14.46 94.71 -74.96
N LYS A 1113 -14.42 93.85 -75.98
CA LYS A 1113 -15.06 92.53 -75.97
C LYS A 1113 -14.12 91.46 -75.40
N THR A 1114 -13.78 91.56 -74.12
CA THR A 1114 -12.78 90.70 -73.47
C THR A 1114 -13.43 89.87 -72.35
N ILE A 1115 -13.12 88.56 -72.28
CA ILE A 1115 -13.52 87.65 -71.19
C ILE A 1115 -12.28 87.00 -70.55
N GLN A 1116 -12.38 86.49 -69.32
CA GLN A 1116 -11.25 85.85 -68.62
C GLN A 1116 -11.24 84.34 -68.83
N LEU A 1117 -10.08 83.76 -69.14
CA LEU A 1117 -9.86 82.31 -69.24
C LEU A 1117 -9.03 81.83 -68.05
N LYS A 1118 -9.54 80.88 -67.27
CA LYS A 1118 -8.80 80.23 -66.18
C LYS A 1118 -8.21 78.90 -66.64
N TYR A 1119 -7.00 78.56 -66.19
CA TYR A 1119 -6.34 77.30 -66.52
C TYR A 1119 -5.34 76.87 -65.45
N ARG A 1120 -5.02 75.56 -65.40
CA ARG A 1120 -3.94 75.00 -64.58
C ARG A 1120 -3.20 73.93 -65.35
N ASN A 1121 -1.87 73.96 -65.32
CA ASN A 1121 -1.02 72.93 -65.92
C ASN A 1121 -1.35 72.66 -67.41
N MET A 1122 -1.60 73.73 -68.17
CA MET A 1122 -1.98 73.65 -69.59
C MET A 1122 -1.05 74.46 -70.51
N GLU A 1123 -0.71 73.87 -71.65
CA GLU A 1123 0.19 74.48 -72.63
C GLU A 1123 -0.51 75.39 -73.64
N SER A 1124 -1.70 75.02 -74.13
CA SER A 1124 -2.46 75.81 -75.13
C SER A 1124 -3.96 75.47 -75.17
N VAL A 1125 -4.78 76.35 -75.75
CA VAL A 1125 -6.22 76.17 -75.97
C VAL A 1125 -6.66 76.69 -77.34
N GLN A 1126 -7.60 76.02 -78.00
CA GLN A 1126 -8.31 76.47 -79.19
C GLN A 1126 -9.62 77.16 -78.79
N VAL A 1127 -9.90 78.34 -79.35
CA VAL A 1127 -11.08 79.16 -79.06
C VAL A 1127 -11.93 79.32 -80.33
N LYS A 1128 -13.22 79.01 -80.24
CA LYS A 1128 -14.20 79.19 -81.32
C LYS A 1128 -15.37 80.04 -80.84
N VAL A 1129 -15.87 80.94 -81.68
CA VAL A 1129 -16.99 81.83 -81.35
C VAL A 1129 -18.10 81.65 -82.37
N TYR A 1130 -19.34 81.53 -81.91
CA TYR A 1130 -20.53 81.28 -82.74
C TYR A 1130 -21.59 82.34 -82.43
N ARG A 1131 -22.18 82.99 -83.44
CA ARG A 1131 -23.33 83.88 -83.22
C ARG A 1131 -24.61 83.06 -83.10
N ILE A 1132 -25.42 83.34 -82.09
CA ILE A 1132 -26.63 82.59 -81.78
C ILE A 1132 -27.83 83.52 -81.71
N ASP A 1133 -28.96 83.03 -82.20
CA ASP A 1133 -30.27 83.63 -82.02
C ASP A 1133 -30.91 83.06 -80.74
N LEU A 1134 -30.93 83.88 -79.68
CA LEU A 1134 -31.47 83.47 -78.38
C LEU A 1134 -32.97 83.19 -78.41
N MET A 1135 -33.72 83.87 -79.28
CA MET A 1135 -35.17 83.70 -79.35
C MET A 1135 -35.53 82.33 -79.94
N LYS A 1136 -34.87 81.94 -81.05
CA LYS A 1136 -35.00 80.59 -81.61
C LYS A 1136 -34.59 79.51 -80.60
N PHE A 1137 -33.53 79.76 -79.83
CA PHE A 1137 -33.04 78.81 -78.85
C PHE A 1137 -33.99 78.65 -77.65
N GLY A 1138 -34.45 79.77 -77.08
CA GLY A 1138 -35.41 79.78 -75.96
C GLY A 1138 -36.75 79.13 -76.30
N LEU A 1139 -37.23 79.29 -77.55
CA LEU A 1139 -38.44 78.61 -78.04
C LEU A 1139 -38.26 77.08 -78.18
N MET A 1140 -37.04 76.59 -78.44
CA MET A 1140 -36.76 75.15 -78.57
C MET A 1140 -36.52 74.45 -77.23
N GLN A 1141 -35.81 75.07 -76.29
CA GLN A 1141 -35.32 74.41 -75.07
C GLN A 1141 -36.10 74.78 -73.80
N ARG A 1142 -37.06 75.72 -73.87
CA ARG A 1142 -37.86 76.22 -72.73
C ARG A 1142 -37.07 76.85 -71.57
N ASN A 1143 -35.73 76.83 -71.55
CA ASN A 1143 -34.85 77.66 -70.70
C ASN A 1143 -33.45 77.81 -71.33
N LEU A 1144 -32.54 78.57 -70.70
CA LEU A 1144 -31.20 78.86 -71.23
C LEU A 1144 -30.06 78.14 -70.48
N ASP A 1145 -30.37 77.27 -69.51
CA ASP A 1145 -29.40 76.67 -68.57
C ASP A 1145 -28.37 75.74 -69.23
N ARG A 1146 -28.60 75.31 -70.47
CA ARG A 1146 -27.70 74.44 -71.27
C ARG A 1146 -27.15 75.12 -72.52
N ILE A 1147 -27.14 76.45 -72.56
CA ILE A 1147 -26.73 77.21 -73.74
C ILE A 1147 -25.26 76.99 -74.13
N THR A 1148 -24.42 76.54 -73.21
CA THR A 1148 -23.02 76.21 -73.42
C THR A 1148 -22.79 74.81 -74.00
N ALA A 1149 -23.82 73.94 -74.01
CA ALA A 1149 -23.78 72.54 -74.46
C ALA A 1149 -24.46 72.30 -75.84
N ILE A 1150 -24.62 73.36 -76.65
CA ILE A 1150 -25.28 73.28 -77.95
C ILE A 1150 -24.47 72.39 -78.92
N ASN A 1151 -25.16 71.53 -79.68
CA ASN A 1151 -24.54 70.82 -80.79
C ASN A 1151 -24.34 71.77 -81.97
N LEU A 1152 -23.10 72.23 -82.15
CA LEU A 1152 -22.70 73.20 -83.17
C LEU A 1152 -22.33 72.56 -84.52
N ALA A 1153 -22.65 71.26 -84.71
CA ALA A 1153 -22.36 70.54 -85.94
C ALA A 1153 -23.09 71.19 -87.14
N GLY A 1154 -22.32 71.58 -88.16
CA GLY A 1154 -22.82 72.23 -89.38
C GLY A 1154 -22.93 73.76 -89.31
N ILE A 1155 -22.71 74.39 -88.15
CA ILE A 1155 -22.70 75.85 -88.01
C ILE A 1155 -21.26 76.36 -88.18
N LYS A 1156 -21.03 77.25 -89.15
CA LYS A 1156 -19.72 77.85 -89.35
C LYS A 1156 -19.44 78.86 -88.22
N PRO A 1157 -18.32 78.74 -87.48
CA PRO A 1157 -17.98 79.68 -86.43
C PRO A 1157 -17.81 81.09 -86.98
N TYR A 1158 -18.26 82.07 -86.21
CA TYR A 1158 -18.07 83.50 -86.44
C TYR A 1158 -16.59 83.89 -86.35
N HIS A 1159 -15.84 83.24 -85.45
CA HIS A 1159 -14.39 83.40 -85.34
C HIS A 1159 -13.72 82.16 -84.75
N GLU A 1160 -12.45 81.90 -85.10
CA GLU A 1160 -11.65 80.80 -84.56
C GLU A 1160 -10.18 81.22 -84.40
N LEU A 1161 -9.56 80.91 -83.25
CA LEU A 1161 -8.14 81.17 -82.95
C LEU A 1161 -7.55 80.12 -81.99
N THR A 1162 -6.22 79.94 -81.97
CA THR A 1162 -5.51 79.10 -80.99
C THR A 1162 -4.58 79.95 -80.13
N LEU A 1163 -4.58 79.73 -78.81
CA LEU A 1163 -3.92 80.55 -77.81
C LEU A 1163 -2.97 79.73 -76.93
N LYS A 1164 -1.70 80.13 -76.84
CA LYS A 1164 -0.67 79.49 -75.99
C LYS A 1164 -0.77 80.01 -74.54
N LEU A 1165 -0.68 79.11 -73.56
CA LEU A 1165 -0.92 79.36 -72.13
C LEU A 1165 0.32 79.19 -71.24
N GLY A 1166 1.18 78.19 -71.47
CA GLY A 1166 2.34 77.92 -70.60
C GLY A 1166 3.16 76.68 -71.02
N ASP A 1167 3.88 76.09 -70.06
CA ASP A 1167 4.69 74.86 -70.19
C ASP A 1167 4.07 73.62 -69.52
N GLY A 1168 2.87 73.77 -68.91
CA GLY A 1168 2.14 72.68 -68.28
C GLY A 1168 2.55 72.34 -66.85
N LYS A 1169 3.43 73.12 -66.19
CA LYS A 1169 3.94 72.85 -64.83
C LYS A 1169 3.76 74.04 -63.87
N ASP A 1170 2.60 74.67 -63.92
CA ASP A 1170 2.25 75.79 -63.05
C ASP A 1170 2.04 75.35 -61.58
N PHE A 1171 1.59 74.11 -61.38
CA PHE A 1171 1.16 73.49 -60.10
C PHE A 1171 0.16 74.34 -59.28
N GLN A 1172 -0.38 75.39 -59.87
CA GLN A 1172 -1.27 76.40 -59.31
C GLN A 1172 -2.17 76.97 -60.40
N ASP A 1173 -3.31 77.53 -60.01
CA ASP A 1173 -4.31 78.07 -60.95
C ASP A 1173 -3.82 79.41 -61.56
N ARG A 1174 -4.09 79.62 -62.86
CA ARG A 1174 -3.68 80.79 -63.65
C ARG A 1174 -4.89 81.38 -64.38
N GLU A 1175 -4.85 82.69 -64.68
CA GLU A 1175 -5.88 83.39 -65.45
C GLU A 1175 -5.26 84.20 -66.61
N LYS A 1176 -5.98 84.30 -67.74
CA LYS A 1176 -5.54 85.05 -68.93
C LYS A 1176 -6.72 85.73 -69.64
N PRO A 1177 -6.63 87.03 -69.97
CA PRO A 1177 -7.68 87.73 -70.71
C PRO A 1177 -7.73 87.29 -72.19
N LEU A 1178 -8.95 87.08 -72.69
CA LEU A 1178 -9.29 86.62 -74.03
C LEU A 1178 -10.16 87.66 -74.74
N THR A 1179 -9.58 88.37 -75.72
CA THR A 1179 -10.26 89.40 -76.52
C THR A 1179 -10.96 88.78 -77.73
N LEU A 1180 -12.24 89.08 -77.94
CA LEU A 1180 -13.12 88.51 -78.95
C LEU A 1180 -13.48 89.55 -80.04
N PRO A 1181 -13.39 89.23 -81.34
CA PRO A 1181 -13.63 90.20 -82.42
C PRO A 1181 -15.11 90.36 -82.79
N LEU A 1182 -15.96 90.73 -81.82
CA LEU A 1182 -17.41 90.84 -82.00
C LEU A 1182 -17.83 92.28 -82.34
N LYS A 1183 -18.58 92.46 -83.44
CA LYS A 1183 -18.94 93.79 -83.98
C LYS A 1183 -20.43 94.12 -83.90
N GLU A 1184 -21.30 93.13 -83.91
CA GLU A 1184 -22.75 93.34 -83.95
C GLU A 1184 -23.39 93.07 -82.60
N GLU A 1185 -24.52 93.71 -82.35
CA GLU A 1185 -25.37 93.38 -81.21
C GLU A 1185 -25.98 91.98 -81.41
N GLY A 1186 -26.12 91.25 -80.32
CA GLY A 1186 -26.57 89.86 -80.32
C GLY A 1186 -25.80 88.97 -79.36
N ALA A 1187 -26.15 87.69 -79.33
CA ALA A 1187 -25.52 86.70 -78.47
C ALA A 1187 -24.48 85.86 -79.22
N TYR A 1188 -23.39 85.55 -78.55
CA TYR A 1188 -22.27 84.79 -79.08
C TYR A 1188 -21.84 83.70 -78.10
N LEU A 1189 -21.77 82.44 -78.53
CA LEU A 1189 -21.22 81.36 -77.71
C LEU A 1189 -19.73 81.19 -77.99
N VAL A 1190 -18.91 81.28 -76.95
CA VAL A 1190 -17.46 81.07 -76.99
C VAL A 1190 -17.15 79.68 -76.45
N VAL A 1191 -16.36 78.91 -77.18
CA VAL A 1191 -15.97 77.54 -76.81
C VAL A 1191 -14.44 77.47 -76.81
N CYS A 1192 -13.88 77.11 -75.67
CA CYS A 1192 -12.47 76.84 -75.45
C CYS A 1192 -12.22 75.33 -75.32
N ARG A 1193 -11.29 74.79 -76.10
CA ARG A 1193 -10.90 73.38 -76.07
C ARG A 1193 -9.39 73.22 -76.04
N GLY A 1194 -8.86 72.48 -75.07
CA GLY A 1194 -7.44 72.15 -75.00
C GLY A 1194 -7.25 70.73 -74.49
N GLU A 1195 -6.46 69.94 -75.22
CA GLU A 1195 -6.35 68.49 -75.00
C GLU A 1195 -7.75 67.82 -74.96
N ASN A 1196 -8.05 67.10 -73.86
CA ASN A 1196 -9.32 66.43 -73.60
C ASN A 1196 -10.31 67.28 -72.79
N LEU A 1197 -9.93 68.52 -72.44
CA LEU A 1197 -10.76 69.45 -71.66
C LEU A 1197 -11.45 70.45 -72.58
N TYR A 1198 -12.71 70.77 -72.28
CA TYR A 1198 -13.46 71.81 -72.97
C TYR A 1198 -14.26 72.64 -71.98
N SER A 1199 -14.47 73.91 -72.32
CA SER A 1199 -15.25 74.87 -71.56
C SER A 1199 -15.92 75.85 -72.51
N SER A 1200 -17.10 76.35 -72.18
CA SER A 1200 -17.85 77.27 -73.04
C SER A 1200 -18.59 78.31 -72.22
N GLY A 1201 -18.79 79.50 -72.80
CA GLY A 1201 -19.44 80.64 -72.15
C GLY A 1201 -20.21 81.50 -73.16
N LEU A 1202 -21.34 82.04 -72.74
CA LEU A 1202 -22.20 82.91 -73.56
C LEU A 1202 -21.80 84.37 -73.38
N VAL A 1203 -21.56 85.08 -74.48
CA VAL A 1203 -21.25 86.52 -74.51
C VAL A 1203 -22.42 87.26 -75.15
N LEU A 1204 -23.09 88.13 -74.39
CA LEU A 1204 -24.24 88.91 -74.86
C LEU A 1204 -23.82 90.37 -75.12
N ILE A 1205 -24.01 90.85 -76.35
CA ILE A 1205 -23.80 92.26 -76.72
C ILE A 1205 -25.16 92.94 -76.82
N SER A 1206 -25.53 93.72 -75.81
CA SER A 1206 -26.83 94.39 -75.70
C SER A 1206 -26.67 95.78 -75.06
N PRO A 1207 -27.39 96.81 -75.54
CA PRO A 1207 -27.45 98.13 -74.89
C PRO A 1207 -28.44 98.17 -73.72
N PHE A 1208 -29.24 97.12 -73.50
CA PHE A 1208 -30.25 97.07 -72.45
C PHE A 1208 -29.70 96.53 -71.15
N ASP A 1209 -29.98 97.26 -70.07
CA ASP A 1209 -29.82 96.82 -68.69
C ASP A 1209 -31.20 96.42 -68.15
N LEU A 1210 -31.27 95.28 -67.48
CA LEU A 1210 -32.48 94.75 -66.85
C LEU A 1210 -32.34 94.94 -65.33
N GLU A 1211 -33.26 95.70 -64.74
CA GLU A 1211 -33.36 95.82 -63.29
C GLU A 1211 -34.54 94.97 -62.81
N ILE A 1212 -34.24 93.95 -62.00
CA ILE A 1212 -35.24 93.02 -61.48
C ILE A 1212 -35.39 93.28 -59.98
N GLN A 1213 -36.59 93.65 -59.59
CA GLN A 1213 -36.98 93.81 -58.19
C GLN A 1213 -37.95 92.69 -57.83
N GLU A 1214 -37.55 91.85 -56.88
CA GLU A 1214 -38.36 90.76 -56.36
C GLU A 1214 -38.81 91.07 -54.94
N ASP A 1215 -40.11 90.90 -54.70
CA ASP A 1215 -40.65 90.82 -53.35
C ASP A 1215 -40.96 89.35 -53.05
N ALA A 1216 -40.02 88.70 -52.35
CA ALA A 1216 -40.10 87.30 -52.00
C ALA A 1216 -41.28 86.97 -51.05
N VAL A 1217 -41.82 87.95 -50.31
CA VAL A 1217 -42.97 87.73 -49.43
C VAL A 1217 -44.28 87.71 -50.24
N SER A 1218 -44.39 88.54 -51.28
CA SER A 1218 -45.61 88.61 -52.12
C SER A 1218 -45.55 87.80 -53.41
N GLY A 1219 -44.37 87.26 -53.79
CA GLY A 1219 -44.18 86.51 -55.03
C GLY A 1219 -44.28 87.36 -56.29
N ARG A 1220 -44.10 88.69 -56.17
CA ARG A 1220 -44.16 89.62 -57.30
C ARG A 1220 -42.76 89.95 -57.77
N VAL A 1221 -42.58 89.88 -59.09
CA VAL A 1221 -41.36 90.33 -59.77
C VAL A 1221 -41.71 91.52 -60.63
N ARG A 1222 -40.98 92.61 -60.45
CA ARG A 1222 -41.00 93.76 -61.35
C ARG A 1222 -39.69 93.77 -62.12
N VAL A 1223 -39.80 93.78 -63.45
CA VAL A 1223 -38.65 93.96 -64.33
C VAL A 1223 -38.80 95.32 -64.98
N THR A 1224 -37.75 96.12 -64.88
CA THR A 1224 -37.64 97.40 -65.54
C THR A 1224 -36.53 97.28 -66.58
N VAL A 1225 -36.84 97.59 -67.83
CA VAL A 1225 -35.90 97.55 -68.95
C VAL A 1225 -35.46 98.98 -69.25
N LYS A 1226 -34.16 99.22 -69.13
CA LYS A 1226 -33.57 100.52 -69.43
C LYS A 1226 -32.54 100.37 -70.54
N ASN A 1227 -32.60 101.25 -71.53
CA ASN A 1227 -31.52 101.35 -72.50
C ASN A 1227 -30.37 102.12 -71.84
N ALA A 1228 -29.32 101.42 -71.44
CA ALA A 1228 -28.20 101.99 -70.72
C ALA A 1228 -27.34 102.95 -71.56
N VAL A 1229 -27.52 102.96 -72.89
CA VAL A 1229 -26.79 103.85 -73.80
C VAL A 1229 -27.50 105.18 -74.01
N THR A 1230 -28.84 105.20 -74.02
CA THR A 1230 -29.66 106.42 -74.16
C THR A 1230 -30.21 106.93 -72.83
N ASP A 1231 -30.04 106.15 -71.77
CA ASP A 1231 -30.54 106.38 -70.41
C ASP A 1231 -32.06 106.53 -70.29
N GLN A 1232 -32.80 106.06 -71.30
CA GLN A 1232 -34.27 106.06 -71.32
C GLN A 1232 -34.82 104.67 -70.95
N TYR A 1233 -35.94 104.67 -70.25
CA TYR A 1233 -36.74 103.48 -70.04
C TYR A 1233 -37.32 103.02 -71.38
N ALA A 1234 -37.25 101.71 -71.63
CA ALA A 1234 -37.72 101.14 -72.88
C ALA A 1234 -39.16 100.65 -72.71
N ASP A 1235 -40.10 101.31 -73.36
CA ASP A 1235 -41.50 100.89 -73.44
C ASP A 1235 -41.71 99.82 -74.52
N ASP A 1236 -42.81 99.07 -74.40
CA ASP A 1236 -43.21 97.97 -75.30
C ASP A 1236 -42.18 96.82 -75.41
N VAL A 1237 -41.29 96.67 -74.43
CA VAL A 1237 -40.37 95.54 -74.36
C VAL A 1237 -41.11 94.34 -73.80
N HIS A 1238 -41.17 93.27 -74.59
CA HIS A 1238 -41.76 92.02 -74.16
C HIS A 1238 -40.82 91.28 -73.19
N VAL A 1239 -41.19 91.25 -71.91
CA VAL A 1239 -40.45 90.58 -70.84
C VAL A 1239 -41.12 89.25 -70.52
N LYS A 1240 -40.31 88.18 -70.46
CA LYS A 1240 -40.73 86.86 -69.96
C LYS A 1240 -39.87 86.46 -68.78
N THR A 1241 -40.52 86.11 -67.67
CA THR A 1241 -39.86 85.60 -66.46
C THR A 1241 -40.35 84.18 -66.15
N ILE A 1242 -39.49 83.38 -65.54
CA ILE A 1242 -39.80 82.03 -65.05
C ILE A 1242 -39.16 81.90 -63.66
N GLY A 1243 -39.92 81.36 -62.70
CA GLY A 1243 -39.44 81.23 -61.32
C GLY A 1243 -38.66 79.93 -61.11
N SER A 1244 -37.69 79.91 -60.20
CA SER A 1244 -36.90 78.70 -59.89
C SER A 1244 -37.73 77.54 -59.34
N ALA A 1245 -38.94 77.81 -58.82
CA ALA A 1245 -39.89 76.82 -58.31
C ALA A 1245 -41.14 76.62 -59.20
N ASN A 1246 -41.17 77.22 -60.40
CA ASN A 1246 -42.33 77.20 -61.30
C ASN A 1246 -41.89 77.13 -62.77
N ASP A 1247 -42.42 76.17 -63.52
CA ASP A 1247 -42.11 75.91 -64.92
C ASP A 1247 -42.94 76.74 -65.93
N LYS A 1248 -43.74 77.68 -65.45
CA LYS A 1248 -44.60 78.56 -66.28
C LYS A 1248 -43.98 79.94 -66.45
N PHE A 1249 -43.79 80.31 -67.71
CA PHE A 1249 -43.44 81.68 -68.09
C PHE A 1249 -44.58 82.65 -67.78
N VAL A 1250 -44.25 83.70 -67.03
CA VAL A 1250 -45.09 84.88 -66.88
C VAL A 1250 -44.55 85.94 -67.84
N SER A 1251 -45.40 86.41 -68.74
CA SER A 1251 -45.01 87.42 -69.73
C SER A 1251 -45.71 88.73 -69.42
N GLY A 1252 -45.03 89.85 -69.65
CA GLY A 1252 -45.57 91.19 -69.57
C GLY A 1252 -44.88 92.08 -70.59
N GLU A 1253 -45.48 93.23 -70.88
CA GLU A 1253 -44.85 94.27 -71.68
C GLU A 1253 -44.56 95.46 -70.79
N THR A 1254 -43.40 96.06 -71.00
CA THR A 1254 -43.01 97.25 -70.25
C THR A 1254 -43.88 98.42 -70.67
N ASP A 1255 -44.36 99.20 -69.70
CA ASP A 1255 -45.07 100.44 -69.99
C ASP A 1255 -44.06 101.59 -70.20
N LEU A 1256 -44.55 102.83 -70.36
CA LEU A 1256 -43.71 104.03 -70.52
C LEU A 1256 -42.66 104.26 -69.42
N ARG A 1257 -42.74 103.53 -68.30
CA ARG A 1257 -41.78 103.59 -67.19
C ARG A 1257 -40.70 102.51 -67.26
N GLY A 1258 -40.70 101.70 -68.32
CA GLY A 1258 -39.75 100.62 -68.56
C GLY A 1258 -40.05 99.35 -67.83
#